data_AF-V4J2J6-F1
#
_entry.id   AF-V4J2J6-F1
#
_cell.length_a   1.000
_cell.length_b   1.000
_cell.length_c   1.000
_cell.angle_alpha   90.00
_cell.angle_beta   90.00
_cell.angle_gamma   90.00
#
_symmetry.space_group_name_H-M   'P 1'
#
loop_
_entity.id
_entity.type
_entity.pdbx_description
1 polymer ?
#
loop_
_entity_poly.entity_id
_entity_poly.type
_entity_poly.pdbx_seq_one_letter_code
_entity_poly.pdbx_strand_id
1 'polypeptide(L)'
;MTRSVSRKKQPKAIASTQSLSAFVKSICDIMRRSNCASALQYVPELTWILFLRILDAQEEKAKGEAEAVGATFTPALVSPYRWQDWAAPYSDEDEHPQTSDGKPYGWKRQELFADGDGRLFDFINKELLPHLHGLDIDARTGLPNPSASRKQRIIGRIMTAVERVRVDSETNLRDILDKVHEIYIDHVDDTHFFTLSQVYEDLLLKMGEKNSDGGQFFTPREVIRAMVHTVDPVPGKTIYDPGCGTGGFLAIAYEHIARKLGQSATSTDIDTLKHDTFFGREKENLVFPIALANLVLHGIDQPNLWHGNTLTGRATYAALFEQSPKFFDYILTNPPFGGKEGKDAQKHFAFETSSTQVLFVQDILSELAPDGTCAIVLDEGLLFRTNESAFVETKRKLVDECDLWAIVSLPGGVFSTAGAGVKTNLLFFTKGRKTEKIWYYDLSSVKVGKKTPLTLAHFGLDKDGSALAEAQLPANLVADWKEDEANADKPFPSYASLLPERGTPQGESRYSWTVDFAARRARAREEMQPLLDEAAAIKAEVVDLKEQLKRLKKEKVDKEALDAVGGQIREKEKTVKVLETKAADIDAAVFDLKAVNPNAVAKVDDRTPQQIIGSIEQQGRIVSESLARLAKLLAAD
;
A
#
# COMPACT_ATOMS: atom_id res chain seq x y z
N MET A 1 3.81 30.67 59.65
CA MET A 1 3.79 30.85 58.19
C MET A 1 4.27 29.54 57.56
N THR A 2 3.33 28.67 57.22
CA THR A 2 3.57 27.39 56.55
C THR A 2 3.79 27.64 55.07
N ARG A 3 5.01 27.36 54.58
CA ARG A 3 5.35 27.43 53.15
C ARG A 3 4.54 26.37 52.40
N SER A 4 3.73 26.84 51.46
CA SER A 4 3.04 26.05 50.44
C SER A 4 4.07 25.21 49.68
N VAL A 5 3.96 23.89 49.80
CA VAL A 5 4.67 22.93 48.95
C VAL A 5 4.02 23.01 47.57
N SER A 6 4.75 23.56 46.60
CA SER A 6 4.38 23.50 45.19
C SER A 6 4.26 22.03 44.78
N ARG A 7 3.03 21.54 44.55
CA ARG A 7 2.80 20.24 43.91
C ARG A 7 3.43 20.28 42.52
N LYS A 8 4.54 19.56 42.32
CA LYS A 8 5.06 19.24 40.98
C LYS A 8 3.88 18.73 40.14
N LYS A 9 3.61 19.37 39.00
CA LYS A 9 2.64 18.85 38.02
C LYS A 9 3.17 17.49 37.58
N GLN A 10 2.39 16.43 37.81
CA GLN A 10 2.69 15.13 37.21
C GLN A 10 2.81 15.33 35.69
N PRO A 11 3.80 14.68 35.03
CA PRO A 11 3.89 14.69 33.58
C PRO A 11 2.54 14.20 33.02
N LYS A 12 2.01 14.92 32.03
CA LYS A 12 0.74 14.54 31.41
C LYS A 12 0.97 13.25 30.63
N ALA A 13 0.54 12.12 31.19
CA ALA A 13 0.43 10.88 30.42
C ALA A 13 -0.42 11.16 29.17
N ILE A 14 0.14 10.85 28.00
CA ILE A 14 -0.58 10.97 26.73
C ILE A 14 -1.56 9.79 26.65
N ALA A 15 -2.72 9.95 27.29
CA ALA A 15 -3.66 8.87 27.57
C ALA A 15 -4.58 8.50 26.38
N SER A 16 -4.48 9.19 25.24
CA SER A 16 -5.31 8.91 24.06
C SER A 16 -4.65 9.26 22.73
N THR A 17 -5.07 8.58 21.66
CA THR A 17 -4.69 8.88 20.26
C THR A 17 -4.89 10.35 19.92
N GLN A 18 -6.03 10.94 20.32
CA GLN A 18 -6.31 12.36 20.09
C GLN A 18 -5.32 13.30 20.80
N SER A 19 -4.93 12.95 22.03
CA SER A 19 -3.90 13.72 22.77
C SER A 19 -2.52 13.59 22.12
N LEU A 20 -2.18 12.42 21.56
CA LEU A 20 -0.91 12.21 20.85
C LEU A 20 -0.89 12.89 19.47
N SER A 21 -1.99 12.88 18.72
CA SER A 21 -2.09 13.62 17.45
C SER A 21 -1.97 15.13 17.66
N ALA A 22 -2.59 15.67 18.72
CA ALA A 22 -2.44 17.08 19.11
C ALA A 22 -1.00 17.39 19.56
N PHE A 23 -0.38 16.45 20.26
CA PHE A 23 1.00 16.54 20.71
C PHE A 23 1.99 16.60 19.53
N VAL A 24 1.88 15.67 18.59
CA VAL A 24 2.69 15.66 17.36
C VAL A 24 2.42 16.89 16.50
N LYS A 25 1.17 17.35 16.41
CA LYS A 25 0.87 18.62 15.76
C LYS A 25 1.65 19.78 16.40
N SER A 26 1.78 19.80 17.73
CA SER A 26 2.56 20.82 18.43
C SER A 26 4.05 20.78 18.10
N ILE A 27 4.62 19.59 17.87
CA ILE A 27 6.01 19.44 17.40
C ILE A 27 6.14 19.97 15.96
N CYS A 28 5.23 19.57 15.07
CA CYS A 28 5.22 20.05 13.69
C CYS A 28 5.05 21.58 13.61
N ASP A 29 4.27 22.17 14.53
CA ASP A 29 4.10 23.63 14.60
C ASP A 29 5.36 24.36 15.06
N ILE A 30 6.27 23.71 15.79
CA ILE A 30 7.61 24.25 16.06
C ILE A 30 8.48 24.12 14.82
N MET A 31 8.48 22.95 14.16
CA MET A 31 9.23 22.73 12.91
C MET A 31 8.83 23.71 11.79
N ARG A 32 7.54 24.06 11.69
CA ARG A 32 7.02 25.06 10.73
C ARG A 32 7.45 26.49 11.02
N ARG A 33 7.81 26.81 12.27
CA ARG A 33 8.42 28.10 12.63
C ARG A 33 9.89 28.17 12.21
N SER A 34 10.49 27.01 11.91
CA SER A 34 11.82 26.85 11.34
C SER A 34 11.74 26.62 9.83
N ASN A 35 12.89 26.37 9.20
CA ASN A 35 13.06 26.04 7.78
C ASN A 35 12.41 24.70 7.31
N CYS A 36 11.45 24.15 8.07
CA CYS A 36 10.71 22.91 7.79
C CYS A 36 9.22 23.19 7.56
N ALA A 37 8.89 23.93 6.50
CA ALA A 37 7.52 24.43 6.27
C ALA A 37 6.57 23.36 5.69
N SER A 38 7.07 22.37 4.95
CA SER A 38 6.26 21.37 4.25
C SER A 38 6.38 19.96 4.86
N ALA A 39 5.37 19.11 4.64
CA ALA A 39 5.37 17.73 5.15
C ALA A 39 6.56 16.92 4.64
N LEU A 40 6.95 17.12 3.39
CA LEU A 40 8.16 16.53 2.80
C LEU A 40 9.45 16.93 3.52
N GLN A 41 9.46 18.05 4.26
CA GLN A 41 10.62 18.51 5.02
C GLN A 41 10.57 18.07 6.49
N TYR A 42 9.42 18.26 7.16
CA TYR A 42 9.32 17.95 8.59
C TYR A 42 9.11 16.46 8.89
N VAL A 43 8.57 15.66 7.97
CA VAL A 43 8.37 14.21 8.21
C VAL A 43 9.71 13.48 8.32
N PRO A 44 10.67 13.62 7.38
CA PRO A 44 11.99 13.02 7.55
C PRO A 44 12.70 13.49 8.82
N GLU A 45 12.61 14.80 9.13
CA GLU A 45 13.21 15.39 10.34
C GLU A 45 12.61 14.80 11.62
N LEU A 46 11.30 14.68 11.70
CA LEU A 46 10.65 14.09 12.86
C LEU A 46 10.88 12.57 12.96
N THR A 47 11.02 11.89 11.82
CA THR A 47 11.22 10.44 11.75
C THR A 47 12.48 10.01 12.49
N TRP A 48 13.63 10.62 12.20
CA TRP A 48 14.88 10.22 12.83
C TRP A 48 14.93 10.57 14.33
N ILE A 49 14.34 11.71 14.71
CA ILE A 49 14.26 12.14 16.12
C ILE A 49 13.38 11.17 16.92
N LEU A 50 12.18 10.86 16.44
CA LEU A 50 11.30 9.88 17.07
C LEU A 50 11.95 8.51 17.14
N PHE A 51 12.59 8.07 16.06
CA PHE A 51 13.28 6.79 16.00
C PHE A 51 14.36 6.67 17.08
N LEU A 52 15.24 7.67 17.23
CA LEU A 52 16.29 7.61 18.26
C LEU A 52 15.74 7.61 19.69
N ARG A 53 14.66 8.35 19.94
CA ARG A 53 13.98 8.34 21.25
C ARG A 53 13.44 6.95 21.60
N ILE A 54 12.84 6.29 20.62
CA ILE A 54 12.18 5.00 20.80
C ILE A 54 13.20 3.88 20.87
N LEU A 55 14.24 3.95 20.04
CA LEU A 55 15.39 3.06 20.12
C LEU A 55 15.96 3.06 21.53
N ASP A 56 16.26 4.24 22.10
CA ASP A 56 16.82 4.37 23.45
C ASP A 56 15.91 3.75 24.52
N ALA A 57 14.59 3.92 24.42
CA ALA A 57 13.65 3.30 25.34
C ALA A 57 13.56 1.77 25.18
N GLN A 58 13.62 1.27 23.94
CA GLN A 58 13.66 -0.16 23.66
C GLN A 58 14.98 -0.78 24.16
N GLU A 59 16.11 -0.08 24.04
CA GLU A 59 17.40 -0.54 24.56
C GLU A 59 17.38 -0.61 26.08
N GLU A 60 16.79 0.35 26.78
CA GLU A 60 16.68 0.30 28.25
C GLU A 60 15.78 -0.86 28.71
N LYS A 61 14.66 -1.10 28.01
CA LYS A 61 13.80 -2.27 28.28
C LYS A 61 14.53 -3.59 28.03
N ALA A 62 15.17 -3.74 26.87
CA ALA A 62 15.89 -4.95 26.50
C ALA A 62 17.08 -5.22 27.45
N LYS A 63 17.74 -4.16 27.92
CA LYS A 63 18.76 -4.25 28.96
C LYS A 63 18.18 -4.73 30.28
N GLY A 64 17.07 -4.15 30.75
CA GLY A 64 16.40 -4.59 31.97
C GLY A 64 15.94 -6.04 31.91
N GLU A 65 15.42 -6.48 30.75
CA GLU A 65 15.07 -7.88 30.48
C GLU A 65 16.31 -8.79 30.51
N ALA A 66 17.41 -8.38 29.87
CA ALA A 66 18.67 -9.12 29.87
C ALA A 66 19.27 -9.24 31.29
N GLU A 67 19.27 -8.15 32.07
CA GLU A 67 19.73 -8.13 33.46
C GLU A 67 18.88 -9.06 34.34
N ALA A 68 17.55 -9.07 34.14
CA ALA A 68 16.64 -9.93 34.89
C ALA A 68 16.90 -11.43 34.67
N VAL A 69 17.41 -11.82 33.49
CA VAL A 69 17.75 -13.21 33.16
C VAL A 69 19.26 -13.51 33.22
N GLY A 70 20.08 -12.54 33.65
CA GLY A 70 21.54 -12.67 33.73
C GLY A 70 22.23 -12.79 32.37
N ALA A 71 21.61 -12.31 31.29
CA ALA A 71 22.17 -12.28 29.95
C ALA A 71 23.00 -11.01 29.71
N THR A 72 24.01 -11.11 28.85
CA THR A 72 24.81 -9.96 28.43
C THR A 72 24.00 -9.11 27.44
N PHE A 73 23.89 -7.81 27.71
CA PHE A 73 23.31 -6.84 26.78
C PHE A 73 24.41 -6.00 26.11
N THR A 74 24.36 -5.86 24.78
CA THR A 74 25.24 -4.96 24.02
C THR A 74 24.38 -3.89 23.36
N PRO A 75 24.54 -2.60 23.73
CA PRO A 75 23.75 -1.53 23.15
C PRO A 75 24.15 -1.28 21.69
N ALA A 76 23.17 -0.89 20.86
CA ALA A 76 23.43 -0.53 19.47
C ALA A 76 24.16 0.81 19.36
N LEU A 77 23.86 1.75 20.26
CA LEU A 77 24.52 3.04 20.37
C LEU A 77 25.29 3.15 21.69
N VAL A 78 26.51 3.67 21.61
CA VAL A 78 27.36 3.93 22.78
C VAL A 78 27.39 5.41 23.12
N SER A 79 27.75 5.72 24.37
CA SER A 79 28.01 7.09 24.81
C SER A 79 29.05 7.77 23.90
N PRO A 80 28.85 9.04 23.47
CA PRO A 80 27.79 9.97 23.86
C PRO A 80 26.62 10.07 22.86
N TYR A 81 26.37 9.04 22.05
CA TYR A 81 25.40 9.10 20.94
C TYR A 81 23.98 8.61 21.28
N ARG A 82 23.75 8.14 22.52
CA ARG A 82 22.43 7.68 22.96
C ARG A 82 21.52 8.88 23.23
N TRP A 83 20.20 8.70 23.09
CA TRP A 83 19.24 9.79 23.32
C TRP A 83 19.37 10.37 24.73
N GLN A 84 19.53 9.51 25.73
CA GLN A 84 19.78 9.90 27.12
C GLN A 84 21.04 10.76 27.34
N ASP A 85 22.03 10.75 26.43
CA ASP A 85 23.25 11.54 26.56
C ASP A 85 23.07 12.98 26.04
N TRP A 86 22.63 13.13 24.78
CA TRP A 86 22.68 14.40 24.05
C TRP A 86 21.32 15.05 23.78
N ALA A 87 20.22 14.29 23.85
CA ALA A 87 18.89 14.79 23.51
C ALA A 87 18.00 15.03 24.73
N ALA A 88 18.07 14.16 25.74
CA ALA A 88 17.27 14.28 26.96
C ALA A 88 17.46 15.64 27.67
N PRO A 89 16.42 16.17 28.33
CA PRO A 89 16.54 17.36 29.15
C PRO A 89 17.47 17.09 30.34
N TYR A 90 18.31 18.07 30.65
CA TYR A 90 19.21 18.03 31.80
C TYR A 90 18.58 18.71 33.02
N SER A 91 18.90 18.20 34.22
CA SER A 91 18.54 18.81 35.49
C SER A 91 19.61 18.51 36.55
N ASP A 92 19.86 19.49 37.43
CA ASP A 92 20.74 19.34 38.61
C ASP A 92 19.98 18.81 39.86
N GLU A 93 18.72 18.40 39.72
CA GLU A 93 17.94 17.84 40.82
C GLU A 93 18.47 16.45 41.23
N ASP A 94 18.54 16.16 42.53
CA ASP A 94 19.06 14.90 43.08
C ASP A 94 18.31 13.64 42.58
N GLU A 95 17.05 13.79 42.18
CA GLU A 95 16.18 12.70 41.66
C GLU A 95 16.23 12.58 40.12
N HIS A 96 17.09 13.33 39.42
CA HIS A 96 17.17 13.28 37.96
C HIS A 96 17.69 11.93 37.46
N PRO A 97 17.10 11.32 36.43
CA PRO A 97 17.54 10.02 35.90
C PRO A 97 19.01 10.01 35.49
N GLN A 98 19.66 8.85 35.70
CA GLN A 98 21.05 8.63 35.35
C GLN A 98 21.18 7.54 34.30
N THR A 99 22.15 7.71 33.41
CA THR A 99 22.53 6.74 32.40
C THR A 99 23.19 5.51 33.04
N SER A 100 23.28 4.43 32.28
CA SER A 100 23.94 3.19 32.73
C SER A 100 25.41 3.36 33.15
N ASP A 101 26.09 4.39 32.64
CA ASP A 101 27.46 4.78 32.98
C ASP A 101 27.53 5.85 34.10
N GLY A 102 26.42 6.12 34.79
CA GLY A 102 26.37 6.96 35.99
C GLY A 102 26.37 8.47 35.73
N LYS A 103 26.04 8.91 34.51
CA LYS A 103 25.94 10.33 34.17
C LYS A 103 24.48 10.80 34.23
N PRO A 104 24.19 12.06 34.60
CA PRO A 104 22.82 12.59 34.52
C PRO A 104 22.31 12.58 33.07
N TYR A 105 21.03 12.30 32.87
CA TYR A 105 20.41 12.42 31.54
C TYR A 105 20.60 13.84 30.98
N GLY A 106 20.95 13.94 29.69
CA GLY A 106 21.22 15.21 29.03
C GLY A 106 22.58 15.83 29.35
N TRP A 107 23.50 15.11 30.00
CA TRP A 107 24.82 15.64 30.37
C TRP A 107 25.59 16.21 29.17
N LYS A 108 25.56 15.54 28.01
CA LYS A 108 26.27 16.01 26.81
C LYS A 108 25.57 17.24 26.23
N ARG A 109 24.24 17.28 26.29
CA ARG A 109 23.46 18.46 25.90
C ARG A 109 23.83 19.68 26.74
N GLN A 110 24.00 19.50 28.05
CA GLN A 110 24.38 20.56 28.97
C GLN A 110 25.82 21.03 28.75
N GLU A 111 26.76 20.11 28.51
CA GLU A 111 28.14 20.44 28.13
C GLU A 111 28.18 21.30 26.87
N LEU A 112 27.49 20.87 25.80
CA LEU A 112 27.43 21.61 24.54
C LEU A 112 26.79 22.99 24.72
N PHE A 113 25.75 23.09 25.55
CA PHE A 113 25.14 24.38 25.86
C PHE A 113 26.09 25.33 26.60
N ALA A 114 26.91 24.81 27.52
CA ALA A 114 27.90 25.60 28.24
C ALA A 114 29.04 26.10 27.33
N ASP A 115 29.37 25.36 26.27
CA ASP A 115 30.39 25.70 25.27
C ASP A 115 29.96 26.80 24.26
N GLY A 116 28.70 27.23 24.32
CA GLY A 116 28.16 28.35 23.57
C GLY A 116 27.21 27.99 22.42
N ASP A 117 26.69 29.01 21.74
CA ASP A 117 25.69 28.86 20.68
C ASP A 117 26.24 28.08 19.47
N GLY A 118 25.40 27.22 18.89
CA GLY A 118 25.73 26.44 17.70
C GLY A 118 26.45 25.11 17.97
N ARG A 119 26.80 24.84 19.23
CA ARG A 119 27.54 23.62 19.63
C ARG A 119 26.69 22.36 19.53
N LEU A 120 25.39 22.44 19.83
CA LEU A 120 24.48 21.32 19.65
C LEU A 120 24.34 20.97 18.16
N PHE A 121 24.23 21.98 17.29
CA PHE A 121 24.24 21.75 15.85
C PHE A 121 25.58 21.21 15.34
N ASP A 122 26.71 21.70 15.85
CA ASP A 122 28.03 21.19 15.50
C ASP A 122 28.14 19.70 15.87
N PHE A 123 27.78 19.33 17.10
CA PHE A 123 27.77 17.94 17.55
C PHE A 123 26.88 17.07 16.66
N ILE A 124 25.63 17.49 16.41
CA ILE A 124 24.72 16.66 15.63
C ILE A 124 25.22 16.47 14.19
N ASN A 125 25.61 17.56 13.53
CA ASN A 125 25.95 17.52 12.11
C ASN A 125 27.36 16.99 11.83
N LYS A 126 28.32 17.16 12.76
CA LYS A 126 29.73 16.79 12.55
C LYS A 126 30.15 15.53 13.31
N GLU A 127 29.38 15.09 14.31
CA GLU A 127 29.72 13.92 15.13
C GLU A 127 28.60 12.87 15.10
N LEU A 128 27.38 13.21 15.52
CA LEU A 128 26.28 12.25 15.65
C LEU A 128 25.85 11.66 14.28
N LEU A 129 25.46 12.51 13.32
CA LEU A 129 25.00 12.01 12.02
C LEU A 129 26.09 11.21 11.29
N PRO A 130 27.36 11.67 11.23
CA PRO A 130 28.44 10.85 10.69
C PRO A 130 28.66 9.52 11.42
N HIS A 131 28.55 9.49 12.75
CA HIS A 131 28.64 8.25 13.52
C HIS A 131 27.53 7.27 13.13
N LEU A 132 26.29 7.76 13.06
CA LEU A 132 25.12 6.94 12.72
C LEU A 132 25.17 6.43 11.27
N HIS A 133 25.58 7.25 10.30
CA HIS A 133 25.81 6.82 8.92
C HIS A 133 26.88 5.73 8.84
N GLY A 134 27.94 5.86 9.65
CA GLY A 134 29.06 4.93 9.74
C GLY A 134 28.73 3.57 10.37
N LEU A 135 27.54 3.41 10.97
CA LEU A 135 27.13 2.14 11.57
C LEU A 135 26.97 1.03 10.53
N ASP A 136 26.28 1.30 9.42
CA ASP A 136 26.05 0.30 8.37
C ASP A 136 27.14 0.28 7.30
N ILE A 137 27.70 1.44 6.94
CA ILE A 137 28.69 1.57 5.87
C ILE A 137 30.00 2.09 6.46
N ASP A 138 31.09 1.35 6.23
CA ASP A 138 32.41 1.79 6.62
C ASP A 138 32.82 2.99 5.75
N ALA A 139 33.01 4.15 6.41
CA ALA A 139 33.30 5.42 5.74
C ALA A 139 34.61 5.43 4.94
N ARG A 140 35.56 4.53 5.24
CA ARG A 140 36.83 4.43 4.52
C ARG A 140 36.72 3.61 3.24
N THR A 141 35.90 2.56 3.28
CA THR A 141 35.79 1.61 2.15
C THR A 141 34.56 1.86 1.28
N GLY A 142 33.53 2.53 1.81
CA GLY A 142 32.23 2.67 1.16
C GLY A 142 31.43 1.36 1.08
N LEU A 143 31.86 0.32 1.79
CA LEU A 143 31.24 -1.01 1.81
C LEU A 143 30.48 -1.25 3.13
N PRO A 144 29.56 -2.22 3.17
CA PRO A 144 28.90 -2.64 4.41
C PRO A 144 29.92 -2.96 5.50
N ASN A 145 29.74 -2.34 6.68
CA ASN A 145 30.54 -2.59 7.87
C ASN A 145 30.32 -4.06 8.31
N PRO A 146 31.36 -4.91 8.31
CA PRO A 146 31.22 -6.33 8.63
C PRO A 146 30.94 -6.58 10.12
N SER A 147 31.27 -5.63 10.99
CA SER A 147 31.04 -5.73 12.45
C SER A 147 29.68 -5.21 12.90
N ALA A 148 28.92 -4.60 11.99
CA ALA A 148 27.62 -4.02 12.30
C ALA A 148 26.60 -5.11 12.65
N SER A 149 26.02 -5.01 13.84
CA SER A 149 24.82 -5.78 14.18
C SER A 149 23.66 -5.39 13.24
N ARG A 150 22.68 -6.27 13.08
CA ARG A 150 21.49 -6.00 12.26
C ARG A 150 20.76 -4.72 12.70
N LYS A 151 20.65 -4.48 14.01
CA LYS A 151 20.09 -3.24 14.58
C LYS A 151 20.89 -2.00 14.16
N GLN A 152 22.22 -2.06 14.20
CA GLN A 152 23.09 -0.98 13.73
C GLN A 152 22.95 -0.72 12.22
N ARG A 153 22.76 -1.78 11.41
CA ARG A 153 22.45 -1.62 9.98
C ARG A 153 21.17 -0.82 9.76
N ILE A 154 20.11 -1.19 10.47
CA ILE A 154 18.81 -0.50 10.41
C ILE A 154 18.95 0.97 10.80
N ILE A 155 19.63 1.26 11.91
CA ILE A 155 19.91 2.64 12.35
C ILE A 155 20.64 3.41 11.24
N GLY A 156 21.73 2.86 10.72
CA GLY A 156 22.53 3.51 9.68
C GLY A 156 21.75 3.73 8.38
N ARG A 157 20.80 2.85 8.04
CA ARG A 157 19.93 2.99 6.86
C ARG A 157 18.78 3.98 7.06
N ILE A 158 18.18 4.05 8.24
CA ILE A 158 17.18 5.10 8.56
C ILE A 158 17.82 6.50 8.43
N MET A 159 19.09 6.60 8.81
CA MET A 159 19.80 7.88 8.84
C MET A 159 20.25 8.38 7.47
N THR A 160 20.22 7.56 6.40
CA THR A 160 20.64 8.02 5.06
C THR A 160 19.74 9.11 4.48
N ALA A 161 18.52 9.29 5.00
CA ALA A 161 17.63 10.38 4.60
C ALA A 161 18.02 11.75 5.20
N VAL A 162 18.96 11.77 6.14
CA VAL A 162 19.29 12.95 6.96
C VAL A 162 20.78 13.24 6.88
N GLU A 163 21.16 14.16 5.98
CA GLU A 163 22.54 14.64 5.87
C GLU A 163 22.86 15.73 6.91
N ARG A 164 21.87 16.53 7.26
CA ARG A 164 21.99 17.66 8.19
C ARG A 164 20.64 17.98 8.82
N VAL A 165 20.65 18.44 10.06
CA VAL A 165 19.47 19.00 10.73
C VAL A 165 18.92 20.18 9.93
N ARG A 166 17.62 20.15 9.64
CA ARG A 166 16.93 21.22 8.89
C ARG A 166 16.37 22.33 9.78
N VAL A 167 16.19 22.07 11.07
CA VAL A 167 15.77 23.08 12.05
C VAL A 167 16.85 24.16 12.13
N ASP A 168 16.45 25.43 12.09
CA ASP A 168 17.33 26.59 11.90
C ASP A 168 17.78 27.29 13.19
N SER A 169 17.22 26.91 14.35
CA SER A 169 17.64 27.43 15.66
C SER A 169 17.74 26.32 16.71
N GLU A 170 18.77 26.40 17.55
CA GLU A 170 18.97 25.43 18.63
C GLU A 170 17.86 25.48 19.67
N THR A 171 17.24 26.64 19.87
CA THR A 171 16.06 26.75 20.74
C THR A 171 14.89 25.94 20.20
N ASN A 172 14.53 26.09 18.92
CA ASN A 172 13.46 25.29 18.33
C ASN A 172 13.81 23.79 18.33
N LEU A 173 15.07 23.43 18.07
CA LEU A 173 15.51 22.04 18.13
C LEU A 173 15.36 21.48 19.56
N ARG A 174 15.81 22.21 20.57
CA ARG A 174 15.66 21.82 21.97
C ARG A 174 14.19 21.65 22.36
N ASP A 175 13.33 22.59 21.97
CA ASP A 175 11.88 22.48 22.22
C ASP A 175 11.28 21.22 21.56
N ILE A 176 11.75 20.85 20.36
CA ILE A 176 11.36 19.61 19.69
C ILE A 176 11.86 18.38 20.47
N LEU A 177 13.13 18.37 20.87
CA LEU A 177 13.74 17.28 21.63
C LEU A 177 13.05 17.09 22.99
N ASP A 178 12.77 18.18 23.71
CA ASP A 178 12.09 18.16 25.00
C ASP A 178 10.69 17.59 24.86
N LYS A 179 9.94 18.03 23.83
CA LYS A 179 8.66 17.41 23.50
C LYS A 179 8.84 15.93 23.19
N VAL A 180 9.66 15.55 22.23
CA VAL A 180 9.83 14.12 21.91
C VAL A 180 10.26 13.31 23.15
N HIS A 181 11.02 13.89 24.08
CA HIS A 181 11.36 13.27 25.35
C HIS A 181 10.16 13.09 26.29
N GLU A 182 9.20 14.03 26.32
CA GLU A 182 7.92 13.93 27.03
C GLU A 182 7.05 12.75 26.56
N ILE A 183 7.37 12.12 25.41
CA ILE A 183 6.78 10.83 25.05
C ILE A 183 7.25 9.83 26.11
N TYR A 184 6.41 9.71 27.14
CA TYR A 184 6.67 8.93 28.35
C TYR A 184 6.38 7.47 28.03
N ILE A 185 7.47 6.70 27.96
CA ILE A 185 7.44 5.29 27.58
C ILE A 185 7.36 4.42 28.85
N ASP A 186 7.51 4.93 30.08
CA ASP A 186 7.61 4.07 31.28
C ASP A 186 6.31 3.35 31.71
N HIS A 187 5.22 3.49 30.94
CA HIS A 187 4.06 2.59 30.99
C HIS A 187 3.84 1.89 29.63
N VAL A 188 4.91 1.30 29.07
CA VAL A 188 4.84 0.41 27.90
C VAL A 188 4.00 -0.82 28.21
N ASP A 189 2.71 -0.67 28.07
CA ASP A 189 1.90 -1.70 27.46
C ASP A 189 2.05 -1.59 25.94
N ASP A 190 1.88 -2.70 25.20
CA ASP A 190 1.93 -2.74 23.72
C ASP A 190 1.00 -1.66 23.10
N THR A 191 -0.04 -1.29 23.85
CA THR A 191 -1.00 -0.22 23.61
C THR A 191 -0.35 1.16 23.35
N HIS A 192 0.76 1.52 24.00
CA HIS A 192 1.39 2.84 23.83
C HIS A 192 2.26 2.92 22.56
N PHE A 193 2.96 1.84 22.19
CA PHE A 193 3.66 1.75 20.90
C PHE A 193 2.69 1.84 19.74
N PHE A 194 1.57 1.12 19.84
CA PHE A 194 0.47 1.19 18.88
C PHE A 194 -0.09 2.61 18.71
N THR A 195 -0.20 3.39 19.79
CA THR A 195 -0.69 4.77 19.69
C THR A 195 0.31 5.66 18.93
N LEU A 196 1.61 5.49 19.17
CA LEU A 196 2.66 6.26 18.51
C LEU A 196 2.83 5.91 17.03
N SER A 197 2.71 4.63 16.68
CA SER A 197 2.71 4.18 15.30
C SER A 197 1.55 4.79 14.52
N GLN A 198 0.34 4.83 15.09
CA GLN A 198 -0.83 5.48 14.48
C GLN A 198 -0.61 6.97 14.19
N VAL A 199 0.05 7.70 15.10
CA VAL A 199 0.29 9.13 14.87
C VAL A 199 1.39 9.37 13.84
N TYR A 200 2.38 8.48 13.77
CA TYR A 200 3.36 8.50 12.71
C TYR A 200 2.71 8.19 11.35
N GLU A 201 1.76 7.26 11.31
CA GLU A 201 0.96 6.97 10.13
C GLU A 201 0.13 8.17 9.64
N ASP A 202 -0.51 8.91 10.55
CA ASP A 202 -1.20 10.16 10.25
C ASP A 202 -0.27 11.25 9.66
N LEU A 203 1.01 11.21 10.04
CA LEU A 203 2.06 12.10 9.53
C LEU A 203 2.43 11.74 8.10
N LEU A 204 2.60 10.44 7.82
CA LEU A 204 2.89 9.92 6.48
C LEU A 204 1.74 10.20 5.51
N LEU A 205 0.49 10.04 5.96
CA LEU A 205 -0.70 10.43 5.20
C LEU A 205 -0.64 11.89 4.73
N LYS A 206 -0.31 12.82 5.65
CA LYS A 206 -0.17 14.26 5.32
C LYS A 206 0.98 14.55 4.35
N MET A 207 2.01 13.70 4.32
CA MET A 207 3.10 13.78 3.35
C MET A 207 2.62 13.41 1.94
N GLY A 208 1.76 12.40 1.83
CA GLY A 208 1.18 11.95 0.56
C GLY A 208 0.09 12.87 -0.02
N GLU A 209 -0.59 13.68 0.80
CA GLU A 209 -1.78 14.45 0.40
C GLU A 209 -1.53 15.80 -0.33
N LYS A 210 -0.30 16.14 -0.78
CA LYS A 210 0.00 17.44 -1.41
C LYS A 210 0.40 17.34 -2.90
N ASN A 211 0.03 18.38 -3.68
CA ASN A 211 0.29 18.65 -5.12
C ASN A 211 1.78 18.67 -5.53
N SER A 212 2.54 17.65 -5.18
CA SER A 212 3.92 17.41 -5.57
C SER A 212 4.06 15.91 -5.78
N ASP A 213 5.05 15.48 -6.54
CA ASP A 213 5.26 14.10 -7.03
C ASP A 213 5.24 12.96 -5.98
N GLY A 214 5.06 13.25 -4.69
CA GLY A 214 4.88 12.29 -3.58
C GLY A 214 3.49 11.65 -3.46
N GLY A 215 2.51 12.05 -4.27
CA GLY A 215 1.18 11.40 -4.30
C GLY A 215 1.22 9.95 -4.79
N GLN A 216 2.26 9.54 -5.54
CA GLN A 216 2.34 8.24 -6.22
C GLN A 216 2.55 7.02 -5.29
N PHE A 217 2.57 7.20 -3.96
CA PHE A 217 3.15 6.20 -3.04
C PHE A 217 2.29 5.85 -1.82
N PHE A 218 1.02 6.24 -1.75
CA PHE A 218 0.21 5.98 -0.56
C PHE A 218 -1.10 5.26 -0.82
N THR A 219 -1.22 4.04 -0.29
CA THR A 219 -2.48 3.29 -0.23
C THR A 219 -3.30 3.76 0.97
N PRO A 220 -4.58 4.15 0.78
CA PRO A 220 -5.46 4.49 1.90
C PRO A 220 -5.48 3.37 2.94
N ARG A 221 -5.29 3.72 4.21
CA ARG A 221 -5.14 2.73 5.30
C ARG A 221 -6.36 1.83 5.46
N GLU A 222 -7.55 2.38 5.19
CA GLU A 222 -8.81 1.64 5.22
C GLU A 222 -8.87 0.56 4.12
N VAL A 223 -8.24 0.78 2.97
CA VAL A 223 -8.08 -0.23 1.92
C VAL A 223 -7.09 -1.31 2.35
N ILE A 224 -5.96 -0.92 2.95
CA ILE A 224 -4.99 -1.89 3.49
C ILE A 224 -5.63 -2.78 4.55
N ARG A 225 -6.34 -2.20 5.53
CA ARG A 225 -7.05 -2.96 6.56
C ARG A 225 -8.05 -3.93 5.94
N ALA A 226 -8.86 -3.47 4.98
CA ALA A 226 -9.81 -4.35 4.28
C ALA A 226 -9.10 -5.53 3.61
N MET A 227 -8.00 -5.29 2.88
CA MET A 227 -7.23 -6.36 2.22
C MET A 227 -6.60 -7.34 3.23
N VAL A 228 -6.00 -6.83 4.31
CA VAL A 228 -5.41 -7.65 5.38
C VAL A 228 -6.48 -8.52 6.06
N HIS A 229 -7.64 -7.94 6.40
CA HIS A 229 -8.73 -8.69 7.02
C HIS A 229 -9.36 -9.72 6.07
N THR A 230 -9.44 -9.42 4.76
CA THR A 230 -9.94 -10.36 3.76
C THR A 230 -8.99 -11.54 3.56
N VAL A 231 -7.68 -11.31 3.50
CA VAL A 231 -6.68 -12.39 3.36
C VAL A 231 -6.50 -13.16 4.65
N ASP A 232 -6.68 -12.47 5.78
CA ASP A 232 -6.61 -13.00 7.13
C ASP A 232 -5.31 -13.77 7.46
N PRO A 233 -4.12 -13.14 7.29
CA PRO A 233 -2.86 -13.84 7.47
C PRO A 233 -2.69 -14.41 8.88
N VAL A 234 -2.00 -15.54 8.97
CA VAL A 234 -1.81 -16.31 10.22
C VAL A 234 -0.37 -16.27 10.72
N PRO A 235 -0.12 -16.46 12.03
CA PRO A 235 1.23 -16.52 12.57
C PRO A 235 2.11 -17.62 11.93
N GLY A 236 3.42 -17.38 11.89
CA GLY A 236 4.42 -18.34 11.38
C GLY A 236 4.49 -18.44 9.85
N LYS A 237 3.77 -17.57 9.14
CA LYS A 237 3.73 -17.49 7.67
C LYS A 237 4.34 -16.18 7.21
N THR A 238 4.94 -16.19 6.03
CA THR A 238 5.71 -15.06 5.50
C THR A 238 4.82 -14.09 4.69
N ILE A 239 5.04 -12.79 4.85
CA ILE A 239 4.32 -11.72 4.18
C ILE A 239 5.28 -10.84 3.41
N TYR A 240 4.92 -10.54 2.17
CA TYR A 240 5.75 -9.77 1.26
C TYR A 240 5.01 -8.65 0.53
N ASP A 241 5.67 -7.50 0.37
CA ASP A 241 5.22 -6.40 -0.47
C ASP A 241 6.34 -5.96 -1.45
N PRO A 242 6.24 -6.27 -2.76
CA PRO A 242 7.25 -5.96 -3.77
C PRO A 242 7.38 -4.46 -4.11
N GLY A 243 6.49 -3.62 -3.57
CA GLY A 243 6.49 -2.17 -3.73
C GLY A 243 5.95 -1.52 -2.47
N CYS A 244 6.67 -1.70 -1.36
CA CYS A 244 6.12 -1.50 -0.02
C CYS A 244 5.84 -0.05 0.35
N GLY A 245 6.38 0.93 -0.37
CA GLY A 245 6.24 2.33 -0.04
C GLY A 245 6.71 2.57 1.39
N THR A 246 5.86 3.20 2.19
CA THR A 246 6.12 3.45 3.62
C THR A 246 5.97 2.21 4.52
N GLY A 247 5.71 1.02 3.97
CA GLY A 247 5.55 -0.23 4.73
C GLY A 247 4.14 -0.46 5.31
N GLY A 248 3.13 0.25 4.82
CA GLY A 248 1.78 0.23 5.41
C GLY A 248 1.10 -1.15 5.43
N PHE A 249 1.27 -1.96 4.38
CA PHE A 249 0.75 -3.34 4.37
C PHE A 249 1.42 -4.21 5.42
N LEU A 250 2.75 -4.13 5.53
CA LEU A 250 3.53 -4.91 6.48
C LEU A 250 3.20 -4.51 7.93
N ALA A 251 3.10 -3.22 8.21
CA ALA A 251 2.72 -2.68 9.51
C ALA A 251 1.33 -3.14 9.96
N ILE A 252 0.31 -2.99 9.10
CA ILE A 252 -1.06 -3.40 9.44
C ILE A 252 -1.19 -4.92 9.55
N ALA A 253 -0.45 -5.68 8.74
CA ALA A 253 -0.40 -7.13 8.86
C ALA A 253 0.26 -7.59 10.19
N TYR A 254 1.30 -6.89 10.67
CA TYR A 254 1.85 -7.10 12.01
C TYR A 254 0.81 -6.88 13.10
N GLU A 255 0.09 -5.75 13.07
CA GLU A 255 -0.98 -5.47 14.03
C GLU A 255 -2.06 -6.56 14.04
N HIS A 256 -2.41 -7.07 12.86
CA HIS A 256 -3.40 -8.14 12.70
C HIS A 256 -2.95 -9.45 13.34
N ILE A 257 -1.73 -9.89 13.04
CA ILE A 257 -1.18 -11.14 13.58
C ILE A 257 -0.89 -11.02 15.08
N ALA A 258 -0.32 -9.90 15.53
CA ALA A 258 -0.06 -9.65 16.95
C ALA A 258 -1.36 -9.72 17.78
N ARG A 259 -2.46 -9.14 17.28
CA ARG A 259 -3.77 -9.22 17.94
C ARG A 259 -4.28 -10.65 18.04
N LYS A 260 -4.10 -11.46 16.99
CA LYS A 260 -4.51 -12.87 16.96
C LYS A 260 -3.70 -13.75 17.91
N LEU A 261 -2.40 -13.51 18.02
CA LEU A 261 -1.53 -14.20 18.98
C LEU A 261 -1.95 -13.92 20.42
N GLY A 262 -2.39 -12.69 20.70
CA GLY A 262 -2.89 -12.29 22.01
C GLY A 262 -1.84 -12.43 23.12
N GLN A 263 -2.30 -12.47 24.37
CA GLN A 263 -1.41 -12.51 25.55
C GLN A 263 -0.76 -13.88 25.81
N SER A 264 -1.09 -14.92 25.03
CA SER A 264 -0.57 -16.28 25.20
C SER A 264 0.56 -16.62 24.22
N ALA A 265 1.04 -15.64 23.46
CA ALA A 265 2.15 -15.81 22.52
C ALA A 265 3.42 -16.25 23.26
N THR A 266 4.12 -17.26 22.74
CA THR A 266 5.44 -17.62 23.25
C THR A 266 6.47 -16.58 22.84
N SER A 267 7.63 -16.53 23.52
CA SER A 267 8.73 -15.64 23.10
C SER A 267 9.17 -15.94 21.66
N THR A 268 9.20 -17.22 21.28
CA THR A 268 9.56 -17.65 19.91
C THR A 268 8.55 -17.18 18.86
N ASP A 269 7.25 -17.17 19.18
CA ASP A 269 6.22 -16.64 18.27
C ASP A 269 6.40 -15.14 18.05
N ILE A 270 6.72 -14.41 19.12
CA ILE A 270 6.96 -12.96 19.08
C ILE A 270 8.23 -12.65 18.26
N ASP A 271 9.32 -13.39 18.48
CA ASP A 271 10.56 -13.22 17.72
C ASP A 271 10.35 -13.53 16.23
N THR A 272 9.69 -14.65 15.91
CA THR A 272 9.36 -15.01 14.52
C THR A 272 8.51 -13.92 13.85
N LEU A 273 7.53 -13.37 14.58
CA LEU A 273 6.69 -12.29 14.08
C LEU A 273 7.52 -11.03 13.79
N LYS A 274 8.43 -10.65 14.69
CA LYS A 274 9.21 -9.42 14.55
C LYS A 274 10.35 -9.52 13.55
N HIS A 275 10.95 -10.70 13.36
CA HIS A 275 12.22 -10.86 12.62
C HIS A 275 12.07 -11.61 11.30
N ASP A 276 11.21 -12.63 11.23
CA ASP A 276 11.20 -13.60 10.13
C ASP A 276 9.91 -13.59 9.29
N THR A 277 8.98 -12.68 9.59
CA THR A 277 7.64 -12.67 8.97
C THR A 277 7.50 -11.66 7.83
N PHE A 278 8.05 -10.45 7.96
CA PHE A 278 7.74 -9.33 7.06
C PHE A 278 8.91 -8.99 6.13
N PHE A 279 8.62 -8.95 4.83
CA PHE A 279 9.57 -8.69 3.76
C PHE A 279 9.04 -7.61 2.81
N GLY A 280 9.90 -6.73 2.31
CA GLY A 280 9.47 -5.73 1.33
C GLY A 280 10.58 -5.22 0.43
N ARG A 281 10.18 -4.69 -0.73
CA ARG A 281 11.06 -3.97 -1.66
C ARG A 281 10.57 -2.53 -1.84
N GLU A 282 11.50 -1.58 -1.80
CA GLU A 282 11.23 -0.18 -2.07
C GLU A 282 12.33 0.39 -2.97
N LYS A 283 11.97 1.24 -3.93
CA LYS A 283 12.89 1.80 -4.93
C LYS A 283 13.37 3.20 -4.58
N GLU A 284 12.53 4.01 -3.96
CA GLU A 284 12.77 5.44 -3.76
C GLU A 284 13.66 5.69 -2.54
N ASN A 285 14.77 6.40 -2.78
CA ASN A 285 15.81 6.69 -1.76
C ASN A 285 15.28 7.38 -0.51
N LEU A 286 14.25 8.23 -0.65
CA LEU A 286 13.64 8.94 0.49
C LEU A 286 12.61 8.09 1.21
N VAL A 287 11.96 7.15 0.53
CA VAL A 287 10.87 6.34 1.08
C VAL A 287 11.42 5.13 1.83
N PHE A 288 12.51 4.52 1.36
CA PHE A 288 13.11 3.35 2.00
C PHE A 288 13.49 3.58 3.49
N PRO A 289 14.18 4.67 3.88
CA PRO A 289 14.47 4.97 5.29
C PRO A 289 13.22 5.21 6.13
N ILE A 290 12.20 5.84 5.53
CA ILE A 290 10.90 6.08 6.17
C ILE A 290 10.18 4.75 6.43
N ALA A 291 10.22 3.82 5.48
CA ALA A 291 9.64 2.49 5.63
C ALA A 291 10.32 1.72 6.76
N LEU A 292 11.66 1.71 6.82
CA LEU A 292 12.41 1.08 7.91
C LEU A 292 12.00 1.66 9.27
N ALA A 293 11.98 2.98 9.41
CA ALA A 293 11.57 3.62 10.64
C ALA A 293 10.13 3.26 10.99
N ASN A 294 9.21 3.31 10.02
CA ASN A 294 7.81 2.97 10.23
C ASN A 294 7.62 1.55 10.78
N LEU A 295 8.31 0.56 10.21
CA LEU A 295 8.20 -0.83 10.67
C LEU A 295 8.73 -1.01 12.10
N VAL A 296 9.85 -0.36 12.43
CA VAL A 296 10.39 -0.37 13.80
C VAL A 296 9.42 0.28 14.78
N LEU A 297 8.77 1.38 14.39
CA LEU A 297 7.74 2.05 15.19
C LEU A 297 6.51 1.17 15.46
N HIS A 298 6.17 0.28 14.53
CA HIS A 298 5.10 -0.70 14.68
C HIS A 298 5.53 -1.95 15.47
N GLY A 299 6.80 -2.06 15.88
CA GLY A 299 7.31 -3.17 16.70
C GLY A 299 8.04 -4.26 15.90
N ILE A 300 8.16 -4.11 14.57
CA ILE A 300 9.01 -4.95 13.72
C ILE A 300 10.43 -4.38 13.84
N ASP A 301 11.18 -4.80 14.86
CA ASP A 301 12.48 -4.21 15.21
C ASP A 301 13.64 -4.68 14.31
N GLN A 302 13.46 -5.74 13.52
CA GLN A 302 14.43 -6.22 12.53
C GLN A 302 13.86 -6.40 11.12
N PRO A 303 13.24 -5.36 10.52
CA PRO A 303 12.48 -5.50 9.27
C PRO A 303 13.36 -5.95 8.10
N ASN A 304 12.83 -6.83 7.23
CA ASN A 304 13.53 -7.32 6.05
C ASN A 304 13.19 -6.48 4.83
N LEU A 305 13.89 -5.36 4.62
CA LEU A 305 13.70 -4.52 3.44
C LEU A 305 14.88 -4.57 2.47
N TRP A 306 14.53 -4.59 1.18
CA TRP A 306 15.46 -4.47 0.08
C TRP A 306 15.24 -3.14 -0.65
N HIS A 307 16.31 -2.40 -0.87
CA HIS A 307 16.28 -1.12 -1.57
C HIS A 307 16.73 -1.32 -3.01
N GLY A 308 15.88 -1.02 -3.97
CA GLY A 308 16.21 -1.11 -5.39
C GLY A 308 14.98 -1.19 -6.28
N ASN A 309 15.19 -1.42 -7.57
CA ASN A 309 14.07 -1.57 -8.51
C ASN A 309 13.73 -3.06 -8.71
N THR A 310 12.61 -3.47 -8.11
CA THR A 310 12.02 -4.82 -8.17
C THR A 310 12.00 -5.38 -9.59
N LEU A 311 11.47 -4.63 -10.55
CA LEU A 311 11.27 -5.10 -11.93
C LEU A 311 12.59 -5.28 -12.69
N THR A 312 13.66 -4.60 -12.28
CA THR A 312 15.02 -4.83 -12.83
C THR A 312 15.85 -5.82 -12.02
N GLY A 313 15.41 -6.24 -10.83
CA GLY A 313 16.22 -7.00 -9.87
C GLY A 313 17.51 -6.30 -9.43
N ARG A 314 17.69 -4.99 -9.70
CA ARG A 314 18.90 -4.25 -9.35
C ARG A 314 18.77 -3.62 -7.97
N ALA A 315 19.61 -4.08 -7.05
CA ALA A 315 19.67 -3.58 -5.68
C ALA A 315 20.55 -2.33 -5.57
N THR A 316 20.07 -1.33 -4.85
CA THR A 316 20.88 -0.28 -4.23
C THR A 316 21.43 -0.77 -2.89
N TYR A 317 20.62 -1.53 -2.13
CA TYR A 317 21.01 -2.14 -0.86
C TYR A 317 20.16 -3.39 -0.58
N ALA A 318 20.81 -4.49 -0.19
CA ALA A 318 20.15 -5.79 -0.01
C ALA A 318 20.47 -6.50 1.32
N ALA A 319 21.36 -5.96 2.16
CA ALA A 319 21.89 -6.70 3.31
C ALA A 319 20.82 -7.05 4.36
N LEU A 320 19.75 -6.27 4.49
CA LEU A 320 18.62 -6.58 5.38
C LEU A 320 17.65 -7.63 4.78
N PHE A 321 17.86 -8.05 3.54
CA PHE A 321 16.99 -8.96 2.80
C PHE A 321 17.64 -10.31 2.49
N GLU A 322 18.89 -10.54 2.93
CA GLU A 322 19.66 -11.76 2.61
C GLU A 322 18.99 -13.05 3.08
N GLN A 323 18.19 -12.97 4.17
CA GLN A 323 17.45 -14.10 4.74
C GLN A 323 16.06 -14.29 4.11
N SER A 324 15.75 -13.57 3.02
CA SER A 324 14.47 -13.71 2.34
C SER A 324 14.24 -15.15 1.88
N PRO A 325 13.04 -15.71 2.13
CA PRO A 325 12.66 -16.96 1.48
C PRO A 325 12.56 -16.74 -0.04
N LYS A 326 12.60 -17.84 -0.79
CA LYS A 326 12.42 -17.81 -2.24
C LYS A 326 10.97 -17.50 -2.63
N PHE A 327 10.01 -17.94 -1.81
CA PHE A 327 8.59 -17.76 -2.05
C PHE A 327 7.90 -17.31 -0.77
N PHE A 328 6.81 -16.57 -0.92
CA PHE A 328 6.05 -16.00 0.19
C PHE A 328 4.65 -16.59 0.30
N ASP A 329 4.19 -16.81 1.53
CA ASP A 329 2.84 -17.33 1.79
C ASP A 329 1.76 -16.29 1.49
N TYR A 330 2.04 -15.02 1.79
CA TYR A 330 1.14 -13.90 1.51
C TYR A 330 1.84 -12.78 0.77
N ILE A 331 1.19 -12.25 -0.26
CA ILE A 331 1.63 -11.02 -0.94
C ILE A 331 0.52 -9.97 -0.82
N LEU A 332 0.83 -8.81 -0.24
CA LEU A 332 -0.12 -7.72 -0.01
C LEU A 332 0.49 -6.44 -0.59
N THR A 333 -0.09 -5.89 -1.64
CA THR A 333 0.60 -4.80 -2.35
C THR A 333 -0.31 -3.88 -3.16
N ASN A 334 0.21 -2.68 -3.43
CA ASN A 334 -0.36 -1.68 -4.34
C ASN A 334 0.74 -1.20 -5.29
N PRO A 335 0.94 -1.87 -6.44
CA PRO A 335 1.98 -1.48 -7.38
C PRO A 335 1.72 -0.11 -8.02
N PRO A 336 2.77 0.64 -8.41
CA PRO A 336 2.62 1.99 -8.98
C PRO A 336 1.66 2.04 -10.18
N PHE A 337 0.76 3.03 -10.18
CA PHE A 337 -0.20 3.25 -11.26
C PHE A 337 0.43 3.97 -12.47
N GLY A 338 0.06 3.58 -13.68
CA GLY A 338 0.36 4.35 -14.91
C GLY A 338 1.85 4.48 -15.28
N GLY A 339 2.76 3.80 -14.57
CA GLY A 339 4.19 3.80 -14.83
C GLY A 339 4.56 3.10 -16.15
N LYS A 340 5.70 3.52 -16.72
CA LYS A 340 6.32 2.85 -17.86
C LYS A 340 7.75 2.44 -17.55
N GLU A 341 8.04 1.15 -17.69
CA GLU A 341 9.39 0.63 -17.51
C GLU A 341 10.21 0.62 -18.80
N GLY A 342 11.52 0.83 -18.66
CA GLY A 342 12.49 0.74 -19.75
C GLY A 342 12.78 -0.71 -20.16
N LYS A 343 13.39 -0.90 -21.34
CA LYS A 343 13.63 -2.23 -21.94
C LYS A 343 14.41 -3.20 -21.05
N ASP A 344 15.29 -2.70 -20.19
CA ASP A 344 16.06 -3.52 -19.25
C ASP A 344 15.14 -4.31 -18.31
N ALA A 345 14.11 -3.67 -17.74
CA ALA A 345 13.13 -4.34 -16.89
C ALA A 345 12.27 -5.32 -17.70
N GLN A 346 11.82 -4.93 -18.90
CA GLN A 346 10.88 -5.72 -19.71
C GLN A 346 11.45 -7.12 -20.02
N LYS A 347 12.74 -7.21 -20.35
CA LYS A 347 13.44 -8.46 -20.70
C LYS A 347 13.52 -9.48 -19.56
N HIS A 348 13.24 -9.09 -18.32
CA HIS A 348 13.22 -10.00 -17.18
C HIS A 348 11.93 -10.85 -17.14
N PHE A 349 10.93 -10.49 -17.95
CA PHE A 349 9.61 -11.09 -17.91
C PHE A 349 9.29 -11.81 -19.22
N ALA A 350 8.51 -12.89 -19.10
CA ALA A 350 8.09 -13.69 -20.26
C ALA A 350 7.23 -12.88 -21.23
N PHE A 351 6.43 -11.96 -20.70
CA PHE A 351 5.56 -11.08 -21.48
C PHE A 351 6.09 -9.65 -21.38
N GLU A 352 7.01 -9.31 -22.28
CA GLU A 352 7.61 -7.98 -22.34
C GLU A 352 6.56 -6.89 -22.55
N THR A 353 6.51 -5.90 -21.65
CA THR A 353 5.67 -4.72 -21.79
C THR A 353 6.24 -3.56 -21.00
N SER A 354 6.01 -2.34 -21.47
CA SER A 354 6.33 -1.16 -20.68
C SER A 354 5.40 -0.96 -19.47
N SER A 355 4.24 -1.63 -19.40
CA SER A 355 3.29 -1.42 -18.30
C SER A 355 3.84 -1.94 -16.97
N THR A 356 4.16 -1.03 -16.04
CA THR A 356 4.68 -1.35 -14.71
C THR A 356 3.77 -2.36 -13.97
N GLN A 357 2.46 -2.14 -13.91
CA GLN A 357 1.54 -3.04 -13.20
C GLN A 357 1.47 -4.45 -13.79
N VAL A 358 1.55 -4.59 -15.12
CA VAL A 358 1.57 -5.92 -15.77
C VAL A 358 2.86 -6.68 -15.42
N LEU A 359 4.00 -5.98 -15.36
CA LEU A 359 5.26 -6.60 -14.92
C LEU A 359 5.22 -6.99 -13.44
N PHE A 360 4.63 -6.17 -12.55
CA PHE A 360 4.44 -6.53 -11.14
C PHE A 360 3.55 -7.77 -10.97
N VAL A 361 2.48 -7.93 -11.75
CA VAL A 361 1.66 -9.16 -11.68
C VAL A 361 2.50 -10.39 -12.08
N GLN A 362 3.35 -10.27 -13.11
CA GLN A 362 4.26 -11.36 -13.49
C GLN A 362 5.28 -11.70 -12.39
N ASP A 363 5.86 -10.68 -11.75
CA ASP A 363 6.79 -10.81 -10.62
C ASP A 363 6.12 -11.54 -9.43
N ILE A 364 4.94 -11.07 -9.01
CA ILE A 364 4.15 -11.64 -7.91
C ILE A 364 3.81 -13.11 -8.16
N LEU A 365 3.39 -13.45 -9.38
CA LEU A 365 3.12 -14.85 -9.73
C LEU A 365 4.37 -15.73 -9.60
N SER A 366 5.56 -15.17 -9.78
CA SER A 366 6.82 -15.90 -9.62
C SER A 366 7.27 -16.04 -8.16
N GLU A 367 6.95 -15.07 -7.30
CA GLU A 367 7.36 -15.03 -5.89
C GLU A 367 6.32 -15.62 -4.92
N LEU A 368 5.08 -15.83 -5.37
CA LEU A 368 4.03 -16.46 -4.55
C LEU A 368 4.31 -17.97 -4.34
N ALA A 369 4.25 -18.44 -3.09
CA ALA A 369 4.41 -19.84 -2.73
C ALA A 369 3.26 -20.71 -3.28
N PRO A 370 3.45 -22.03 -3.43
CA PRO A 370 2.33 -22.96 -3.57
C PRO A 370 1.33 -22.75 -2.43
N ASP A 371 0.04 -22.70 -2.74
CA ASP A 371 -1.05 -22.36 -1.81
C ASP A 371 -0.97 -20.94 -1.18
N GLY A 372 -0.01 -20.12 -1.62
CA GLY A 372 0.14 -18.73 -1.20
C GLY A 372 -0.99 -17.86 -1.74
N THR A 373 -1.39 -16.84 -0.97
CA THR A 373 -2.50 -15.94 -1.31
C THR A 373 -2.01 -14.51 -1.52
N CYS A 374 -2.47 -13.87 -2.58
CA CYS A 374 -2.17 -12.48 -2.89
C CYS A 374 -3.43 -11.61 -2.78
N ALA A 375 -3.28 -10.42 -2.20
CA ALA A 375 -4.19 -9.31 -2.39
C ALA A 375 -3.45 -8.14 -3.06
N ILE A 376 -3.96 -7.69 -4.20
CA ILE A 376 -3.33 -6.65 -5.01
C ILE A 376 -4.33 -5.57 -5.41
N VAL A 377 -3.90 -4.31 -5.35
CA VAL A 377 -4.62 -3.18 -5.96
C VAL A 377 -4.20 -3.02 -7.42
N LEU A 378 -5.15 -3.05 -8.35
CA LEU A 378 -4.91 -2.82 -9.78
C LEU A 378 -5.82 -1.75 -10.33
N ASP A 379 -5.35 -1.02 -11.35
CA ASP A 379 -6.24 -0.14 -12.11
C ASP A 379 -7.23 -0.95 -12.97
N GLU A 380 -8.38 -0.35 -13.28
CA GLU A 380 -9.39 -0.99 -14.14
C GLU A 380 -8.85 -1.23 -15.57
N GLY A 381 -7.87 -0.42 -16.01
CA GLY A 381 -7.20 -0.53 -17.30
C GLY A 381 -6.55 -1.89 -17.54
N LEU A 382 -5.87 -2.45 -16.54
CA LEU A 382 -5.26 -3.77 -16.62
C LEU A 382 -6.32 -4.87 -16.79
N LEU A 383 -7.46 -4.75 -16.12
CA LEU A 383 -8.52 -5.76 -16.17
C LEU A 383 -9.17 -5.88 -17.55
N PHE A 384 -9.51 -4.76 -18.21
CA PHE A 384 -10.27 -4.80 -19.48
C PHE A 384 -9.41 -4.84 -20.74
N ARG A 385 -8.13 -4.43 -20.71
CA ARG A 385 -7.31 -4.38 -21.92
C ARG A 385 -7.04 -5.79 -22.47
N THR A 386 -7.45 -6.02 -23.71
CA THR A 386 -7.27 -7.28 -24.43
C THR A 386 -6.62 -7.10 -25.80
N ASN A 387 -6.28 -5.86 -26.16
CA ASN A 387 -5.66 -5.49 -27.44
C ASN A 387 -4.13 -5.60 -27.45
N GLU A 388 -3.50 -5.89 -26.31
CA GLU A 388 -2.05 -6.04 -26.14
C GLU A 388 -1.75 -7.43 -25.57
N SER A 389 -0.89 -8.20 -26.25
CA SER A 389 -0.62 -9.60 -25.89
C SER A 389 -0.12 -9.77 -24.46
N ALA A 390 0.75 -8.88 -23.98
CA ALA A 390 1.27 -8.97 -22.62
C ALA A 390 0.18 -8.86 -21.53
N PHE A 391 -0.87 -8.07 -21.78
CA PHE A 391 -2.02 -7.98 -20.85
C PHE A 391 -2.83 -9.27 -20.85
N VAL A 392 -3.11 -9.81 -22.04
CA VAL A 392 -3.87 -11.06 -22.20
C VAL A 392 -3.12 -12.23 -21.58
N GLU A 393 -1.85 -12.41 -21.92
CA GLU A 393 -1.05 -13.55 -21.48
C GLU A 393 -0.73 -13.50 -19.98
N THR A 394 -0.52 -12.31 -19.41
CA THR A 394 -0.37 -12.16 -17.96
C THR A 394 -1.66 -12.52 -17.22
N LYS A 395 -2.82 -12.08 -17.71
CA LYS A 395 -4.12 -12.46 -17.14
C LYS A 395 -4.43 -13.93 -17.33
N ARG A 396 -4.06 -14.52 -18.48
CA ARG A 396 -4.16 -15.96 -18.74
C ARG A 396 -3.34 -16.75 -17.73
N LYS A 397 -2.07 -16.39 -17.55
CA LYS A 397 -1.19 -17.02 -16.56
C LYS A 397 -1.77 -16.91 -15.14
N LEU A 398 -2.27 -15.73 -14.76
CA LEU A 398 -2.93 -15.53 -13.46
C LEU A 398 -4.09 -16.52 -13.25
N VAL A 399 -5.04 -16.60 -14.18
CA VAL A 399 -6.23 -17.45 -14.02
C VAL A 399 -6.00 -18.94 -14.32
N ASP A 400 -4.86 -19.28 -14.94
CA ASP A 400 -4.47 -20.66 -15.20
C ASP A 400 -3.68 -21.26 -14.04
N GLU A 401 -2.87 -20.47 -13.32
CA GLU A 401 -2.02 -20.92 -12.21
C GLU A 401 -2.58 -20.58 -10.83
N CYS A 402 -3.49 -19.61 -10.74
CA CYS A 402 -4.11 -19.19 -9.49
C CYS A 402 -5.64 -19.25 -9.57
N ASP A 403 -6.24 -19.49 -8.41
CA ASP A 403 -7.66 -19.37 -8.18
C ASP A 403 -7.94 -17.91 -7.83
N LEU A 404 -8.32 -17.11 -8.83
CA LEU A 404 -8.78 -15.73 -8.67
C LEU A 404 -10.20 -15.73 -8.14
N TRP A 405 -10.35 -15.84 -6.83
CA TRP A 405 -11.64 -16.10 -6.19
C TRP A 405 -12.45 -14.83 -5.91
N ALA A 406 -11.83 -13.64 -5.85
CA ALA A 406 -12.59 -12.38 -5.71
C ALA A 406 -11.99 -11.17 -6.42
N ILE A 407 -12.87 -10.30 -6.92
CA ILE A 407 -12.55 -8.95 -7.40
C ILE A 407 -13.52 -7.93 -6.77
N VAL A 408 -12.98 -6.94 -6.06
CA VAL A 408 -13.76 -5.85 -5.45
C VAL A 408 -13.54 -4.56 -6.22
N SER A 409 -14.59 -4.05 -6.86
CA SER A 409 -14.59 -2.79 -7.60
C SER A 409 -14.73 -1.63 -6.62
N LEU A 410 -13.69 -0.79 -6.49
CA LEU A 410 -13.68 0.31 -5.53
C LEU A 410 -14.43 1.55 -6.04
N PRO A 411 -14.93 2.40 -5.12
CA PRO A 411 -15.49 3.69 -5.47
C PRO A 411 -14.54 4.57 -6.29
N GLY A 412 -15.10 5.38 -7.19
CA GLY A 412 -14.31 6.42 -7.87
C GLY A 412 -13.78 7.45 -6.86
N GLY A 413 -12.49 7.79 -6.96
CA GLY A 413 -11.87 8.82 -6.13
C GLY A 413 -11.18 8.33 -4.85
N VAL A 414 -11.19 7.02 -4.55
CA VAL A 414 -10.48 6.44 -3.38
C VAL A 414 -9.00 6.79 -3.37
N PHE A 415 -8.35 6.74 -4.54
CA PHE A 415 -6.93 7.08 -4.69
C PHE A 415 -6.69 8.48 -5.27
N SER A 416 -7.72 9.34 -5.30
CA SER A 416 -7.59 10.68 -5.88
C SER A 416 -6.60 11.56 -5.11
N THR A 417 -6.50 11.38 -3.79
CA THR A 417 -5.49 12.03 -2.94
C THR A 417 -4.10 11.42 -3.08
N ALA A 418 -4.01 10.18 -3.55
CA ALA A 418 -2.77 9.47 -3.90
C ALA A 418 -2.43 9.60 -5.40
N GLY A 419 -2.82 10.70 -6.03
CA GLY A 419 -2.47 11.03 -7.41
C GLY A 419 -3.11 10.17 -8.50
N ALA A 420 -3.98 9.19 -8.16
CA ALA A 420 -4.65 8.35 -9.13
C ALA A 420 -6.13 8.73 -9.30
N GLY A 421 -6.46 9.26 -10.49
CA GLY A 421 -7.84 9.55 -10.88
C GLY A 421 -8.60 8.35 -11.48
N VAL A 422 -7.92 7.22 -11.68
CA VAL A 422 -8.49 6.02 -12.31
C VAL A 422 -9.27 5.17 -11.30
N LYS A 423 -10.28 4.46 -11.78
CA LYS A 423 -10.98 3.45 -10.99
C LYS A 423 -10.05 2.27 -10.72
N THR A 424 -10.08 1.76 -9.49
CA THR A 424 -9.19 0.71 -9.00
C THR A 424 -10.00 -0.47 -8.47
N ASN A 425 -9.35 -1.63 -8.40
CA ASN A 425 -9.96 -2.88 -7.98
C ASN A 425 -9.01 -3.61 -7.03
N LEU A 426 -9.59 -4.34 -6.08
CA LEU A 426 -8.85 -5.28 -5.22
C LEU A 426 -9.03 -6.67 -5.80
N LEU A 427 -7.94 -7.35 -6.12
CA LEU A 427 -7.97 -8.74 -6.58
C LEU A 427 -7.41 -9.63 -5.49
N PHE A 428 -8.07 -10.78 -5.30
CA PHE A 428 -7.65 -11.78 -4.34
C PHE A 428 -7.54 -13.14 -5.02
N PHE A 429 -6.34 -13.74 -4.95
CA PHE A 429 -6.09 -15.01 -5.61
C PHE A 429 -5.13 -15.91 -4.83
N THR A 430 -5.30 -17.22 -4.98
CA THR A 430 -4.47 -18.23 -4.31
C THR A 430 -3.81 -19.14 -5.35
N LYS A 431 -2.50 -19.33 -5.27
CA LYS A 431 -1.73 -20.11 -6.25
C LYS A 431 -1.92 -21.61 -6.09
N GLY A 432 -1.90 -22.35 -7.19
CA GLY A 432 -1.91 -23.81 -7.21
C GLY A 432 -3.18 -24.44 -7.77
N ARG A 433 -4.22 -23.64 -8.03
CA ARG A 433 -5.46 -24.08 -8.66
C ARG A 433 -5.82 -23.16 -9.81
N LYS A 434 -6.51 -23.68 -10.81
CA LYS A 434 -7.01 -22.88 -11.94
C LYS A 434 -8.30 -22.17 -11.53
N THR A 435 -8.47 -20.89 -11.88
CA THR A 435 -9.72 -20.16 -11.63
C THR A 435 -10.89 -20.86 -12.31
N GLU A 436 -11.91 -21.25 -11.55
CA GLU A 436 -13.18 -21.76 -12.08
C GLU A 436 -14.29 -20.73 -11.99
N LYS A 437 -14.38 -20.01 -10.86
CA LYS A 437 -15.38 -18.99 -10.59
C LYS A 437 -14.70 -17.76 -10.01
N ILE A 438 -15.21 -16.58 -10.35
CA ILE A 438 -14.75 -15.31 -9.82
C ILE A 438 -15.94 -14.60 -9.18
N TRP A 439 -15.89 -14.37 -7.87
CA TRP A 439 -16.90 -13.57 -7.17
C TRP A 439 -16.55 -12.08 -7.26
N TYR A 440 -17.50 -11.26 -7.67
CA TYR A 440 -17.36 -9.82 -7.77
C TYR A 440 -18.17 -9.15 -6.68
N TYR A 441 -17.61 -8.08 -6.11
CA TYR A 441 -18.36 -7.16 -5.25
C TYR A 441 -18.13 -5.72 -5.73
N ASP A 442 -19.21 -4.97 -5.90
CA ASP A 442 -19.19 -3.64 -6.49
C ASP A 442 -19.55 -2.54 -5.50
N LEU A 443 -18.54 -1.76 -5.11
CA LEU A 443 -18.69 -0.55 -4.31
C LEU A 443 -18.73 0.72 -5.19
N SER A 444 -18.75 0.60 -6.51
CA SER A 444 -18.59 1.76 -7.41
C SER A 444 -19.70 2.82 -7.30
N SER A 445 -20.89 2.46 -6.80
CA SER A 445 -22.00 3.39 -6.56
C SER A 445 -21.77 4.31 -5.37
N VAL A 446 -20.90 3.92 -4.42
CA VAL A 446 -20.60 4.71 -3.23
C VAL A 446 -19.85 5.98 -3.64
N LYS A 447 -20.33 7.13 -3.17
CA LYS A 447 -19.65 8.41 -3.40
C LYS A 447 -18.64 8.67 -2.30
N VAL A 448 -17.37 8.73 -2.66
CA VAL A 448 -16.26 9.08 -1.76
C VAL A 448 -15.60 10.39 -2.15
N GLY A 449 -15.05 11.10 -1.18
CA GLY A 449 -14.32 12.35 -1.40
C GLY A 449 -13.79 12.92 -0.09
N LYS A 450 -13.18 14.12 -0.13
CA LYS A 450 -12.54 14.71 1.06
C LYS A 450 -13.44 14.85 2.29
N LYS A 451 -14.75 15.11 2.09
CA LYS A 451 -15.74 15.23 3.18
C LYS A 451 -16.35 13.90 3.60
N THR A 452 -16.27 12.89 2.74
CA THR A 452 -16.87 11.57 2.93
C THR A 452 -15.85 10.53 2.46
N PRO A 453 -14.75 10.32 3.21
CA PRO A 453 -13.71 9.39 2.81
C PRO A 453 -14.22 7.94 2.87
N LEU A 454 -13.56 7.06 2.11
CA LEU A 454 -13.76 5.62 2.27
C LEU A 454 -13.29 5.20 3.67
N THR A 455 -14.05 4.33 4.33
CA THR A 455 -13.72 3.75 5.64
C THR A 455 -13.90 2.23 5.60
N LEU A 456 -13.29 1.53 6.54
CA LEU A 456 -13.43 0.07 6.68
C LEU A 456 -14.91 -0.37 6.80
N ALA A 457 -15.74 0.46 7.44
CA ALA A 457 -17.18 0.22 7.55
C ALA A 457 -17.92 0.20 6.20
N HIS A 458 -17.37 0.80 5.14
CA HIS A 458 -17.94 0.69 3.79
C HIS A 458 -17.80 -0.73 3.20
N PHE A 459 -16.83 -1.51 3.69
CA PHE A 459 -16.72 -2.94 3.41
C PHE A 459 -17.57 -3.79 4.38
N GLY A 460 -18.25 -3.17 5.34
CA GLY A 460 -18.96 -3.86 6.42
C GLY A 460 -18.05 -4.50 7.46
N LEU A 461 -16.78 -4.09 7.54
CA LEU A 461 -15.80 -4.63 8.48
C LEU A 461 -15.61 -3.68 9.68
N ASP A 462 -15.51 -4.22 10.89
CA ASP A 462 -15.06 -3.51 12.09
C ASP A 462 -13.52 -3.55 12.20
N LYS A 463 -12.97 -2.83 13.18
CA LYS A 463 -11.52 -2.66 13.40
C LYS A 463 -10.77 -3.97 13.66
N ASP A 464 -11.46 -5.00 14.14
CA ASP A 464 -10.91 -6.34 14.36
C ASP A 464 -11.08 -7.28 13.15
N GLY A 465 -11.77 -6.82 12.10
CA GLY A 465 -12.10 -7.59 10.91
C GLY A 465 -13.43 -8.34 10.98
N SER A 466 -14.18 -8.23 12.09
CA SER A 466 -15.51 -8.82 12.19
C SER A 466 -16.54 -8.07 11.34
N ALA A 467 -17.64 -8.75 10.97
CA ALA A 467 -18.71 -8.12 10.22
C ALA A 467 -19.53 -7.16 11.10
N LEU A 468 -19.74 -5.94 10.63
CA LEU A 468 -20.55 -4.92 11.29
C LEU A 468 -22.05 -5.23 11.18
N ALA A 469 -22.79 -4.87 12.22
CA ALA A 469 -24.24 -4.83 12.16
C ALA A 469 -24.70 -3.71 11.22
N GLU A 470 -25.86 -3.87 10.58
CA GLU A 470 -26.37 -2.90 9.60
C GLU A 470 -26.51 -1.48 10.16
N ALA A 471 -26.87 -1.35 11.45
CA ALA A 471 -27.00 -0.06 12.14
C ALA A 471 -25.68 0.73 12.22
N GLN A 472 -24.53 0.07 12.06
CA GLN A 472 -23.20 0.67 12.09
C GLN A 472 -22.67 0.97 10.68
N LEU A 473 -23.38 0.57 9.62
CA LEU A 473 -22.95 0.81 8.25
C LEU A 473 -23.13 2.30 7.86
N PRO A 474 -22.24 2.84 7.01
CA PRO A 474 -22.35 4.21 6.52
C PRO A 474 -23.67 4.46 5.78
N ALA A 475 -24.31 5.60 6.05
CA ALA A 475 -25.59 5.94 5.44
C ALA A 475 -25.51 6.02 3.90
N ASN A 476 -24.40 6.52 3.36
CA ASN A 476 -24.13 6.60 1.92
C ASN A 476 -23.86 5.23 1.25
N LEU A 477 -23.62 4.17 2.03
CA LEU A 477 -23.53 2.80 1.53
C LEU A 477 -24.94 2.19 1.38
N VAL A 478 -25.81 2.41 2.38
CA VAL A 478 -27.12 1.73 2.47
C VAL A 478 -28.28 2.53 1.86
N ALA A 479 -28.07 3.80 1.51
CA ALA A 479 -29.14 4.70 1.05
C ALA A 479 -29.98 4.11 -0.10
N ASP A 480 -29.33 3.73 -1.21
CA ASP A 480 -30.02 3.19 -2.39
C ASP A 480 -30.70 1.83 -2.14
N TRP A 481 -30.26 1.09 -1.12
CA TRP A 481 -30.88 -0.18 -0.72
C TRP A 481 -32.16 0.05 0.09
N LYS A 482 -32.12 1.01 1.01
CA LYS A 482 -33.25 1.35 1.90
C LYS A 482 -34.35 2.15 1.21
N GLU A 483 -34.03 2.86 0.12
CA GLU A 483 -35.03 3.54 -0.72
C GLU A 483 -35.93 2.56 -1.48
N ASP A 484 -35.49 1.32 -1.68
CA ASP A 484 -36.23 0.31 -2.42
C ASP A 484 -37.14 -0.49 -1.48
N GLU A 485 -38.46 -0.28 -1.59
CA GLU A 485 -39.48 -0.93 -0.77
C GLU A 485 -39.41 -2.47 -0.84
N ALA A 486 -38.89 -3.04 -1.93
CA ALA A 486 -38.70 -4.49 -2.05
C ALA A 486 -37.64 -5.06 -1.09
N ASN A 487 -36.89 -4.19 -0.41
CA ASN A 487 -35.84 -4.54 0.54
C ASN A 487 -36.16 -4.12 1.98
N ALA A 488 -37.38 -3.63 2.28
CA ALA A 488 -37.74 -3.11 3.60
C ALA A 488 -37.42 -4.06 4.77
N ASP A 489 -37.62 -5.36 4.57
CA ASP A 489 -37.36 -6.40 5.58
C ASP A 489 -36.06 -7.19 5.34
N LYS A 490 -35.22 -6.76 4.39
CA LYS A 490 -33.99 -7.48 4.00
C LYS A 490 -32.75 -6.77 4.54
N PRO A 491 -31.82 -7.50 5.17
CA PRO A 491 -30.58 -6.91 5.62
C PRO A 491 -29.75 -6.41 4.43
N PHE A 492 -29.00 -5.33 4.63
CA PHE A 492 -28.08 -4.86 3.60
C PHE A 492 -26.98 -5.92 3.34
N PRO A 493 -26.78 -6.34 2.07
CA PRO A 493 -25.79 -7.36 1.73
C PRO A 493 -24.39 -6.75 1.65
N SER A 494 -23.77 -6.48 2.80
CA SER A 494 -22.42 -5.91 2.88
C SER A 494 -21.35 -6.89 2.38
N TYR A 495 -20.19 -6.35 1.99
CA TYR A 495 -19.06 -7.17 1.54
C TYR A 495 -18.64 -8.19 2.61
N ALA A 496 -18.49 -7.74 3.87
CA ALA A 496 -18.11 -8.60 4.98
C ALA A 496 -19.12 -9.72 5.26
N SER A 497 -20.43 -9.45 5.15
CA SER A 497 -21.44 -10.48 5.42
C SER A 497 -21.51 -11.53 4.30
N LEU A 498 -21.20 -11.12 3.06
CA LEU A 498 -21.23 -12.02 1.90
C LEU A 498 -19.90 -12.75 1.64
N LEU A 499 -18.78 -12.26 2.17
CA LEU A 499 -17.45 -12.84 1.92
C LEU A 499 -17.35 -14.34 2.28
N PRO A 500 -17.93 -14.84 3.40
CA PRO A 500 -17.95 -16.28 3.69
C PRO A 500 -18.75 -17.10 2.67
N GLU A 501 -19.79 -16.50 2.07
CA GLU A 501 -20.71 -17.12 1.11
C GLU A 501 -20.28 -16.87 -0.36
N ARG A 502 -19.10 -16.30 -0.60
CA ARG A 502 -18.61 -15.96 -1.95
C ARG A 502 -18.64 -17.16 -2.90
N GLY A 503 -19.03 -16.94 -4.14
CA GLY A 503 -19.12 -18.00 -5.14
C GLY A 503 -20.29 -18.97 -4.98
N THR A 504 -21.14 -18.77 -3.97
CA THR A 504 -22.39 -19.52 -3.73
C THR A 504 -23.61 -18.65 -4.06
N PRO A 505 -24.80 -19.25 -4.28
CA PRO A 505 -26.03 -18.50 -4.46
C PRO A 505 -26.37 -17.53 -3.32
N GLN A 506 -25.94 -17.81 -2.09
CA GLN A 506 -26.14 -16.97 -0.91
C GLN A 506 -25.24 -15.73 -0.93
N GLY A 507 -24.12 -15.78 -1.63
CA GLY A 507 -23.19 -14.67 -1.82
C GLY A 507 -23.58 -13.70 -2.95
N GLU A 508 -24.68 -13.96 -3.66
CA GLU A 508 -25.18 -13.13 -4.77
C GLU A 508 -26.14 -12.04 -4.27
N SER A 509 -26.05 -10.84 -4.83
CA SER A 509 -26.89 -9.70 -4.45
C SER A 509 -26.95 -8.63 -5.54
N ARG A 510 -27.60 -7.51 -5.24
CA ARG A 510 -27.55 -6.30 -6.11
C ARG A 510 -26.12 -5.78 -6.29
N TYR A 511 -25.23 -6.02 -5.34
CA TYR A 511 -23.85 -5.52 -5.33
C TYR A 511 -22.81 -6.62 -5.55
N SER A 512 -23.22 -7.89 -5.63
CA SER A 512 -22.30 -9.01 -5.78
C SER A 512 -22.82 -10.04 -6.77
N TRP A 513 -21.91 -10.60 -7.58
CA TRP A 513 -22.26 -11.66 -8.51
C TRP A 513 -21.07 -12.59 -8.78
N THR A 514 -21.35 -13.82 -9.20
CA THR A 514 -20.31 -14.79 -9.56
C THR A 514 -20.28 -15.04 -11.07
N VAL A 515 -19.09 -14.91 -11.66
CA VAL A 515 -18.84 -15.33 -13.04
C VAL A 515 -18.31 -16.75 -13.05
N ASP A 516 -19.02 -17.65 -13.73
CA ASP A 516 -18.50 -18.98 -14.09
C ASP A 516 -17.46 -18.84 -15.21
N PHE A 517 -16.19 -18.73 -14.79
CA PHE A 517 -15.06 -18.50 -15.68
C PHE A 517 -14.68 -19.77 -16.45
N ALA A 518 -14.92 -20.95 -15.89
CA ALA A 518 -14.78 -22.22 -16.59
C ALA A 518 -15.77 -22.32 -17.76
N ALA A 519 -17.04 -22.02 -17.54
CA ALA A 519 -18.06 -21.97 -18.58
C ALA A 519 -17.76 -20.88 -19.63
N ARG A 520 -17.25 -19.70 -19.21
CA ARG A 520 -16.81 -18.65 -20.14
C ARG A 520 -15.71 -19.16 -21.08
N ARG A 521 -14.70 -19.86 -20.57
CA ARG A 521 -13.64 -20.49 -21.39
C ARG A 521 -14.18 -21.57 -22.31
N ALA A 522 -15.11 -22.40 -21.82
CA ALA A 522 -15.71 -23.46 -22.63
C ALA A 522 -16.48 -22.89 -23.83
N ARG A 523 -17.34 -21.89 -23.60
CA ARG A 523 -18.08 -21.20 -24.67
C ARG A 523 -17.14 -20.57 -25.70
N ALA A 524 -16.09 -19.87 -25.25
CA ALA A 524 -15.12 -19.29 -26.17
C ALA A 524 -14.42 -20.35 -27.03
N ARG A 525 -14.09 -21.52 -26.47
CA ARG A 525 -13.53 -22.64 -27.25
C ARG A 525 -14.50 -23.16 -28.30
N GLU A 526 -15.77 -23.32 -27.96
CA GLU A 526 -16.81 -23.75 -28.89
C GLU A 526 -17.02 -22.73 -30.02
N GLU A 527 -16.99 -21.43 -29.73
CA GLU A 527 -17.10 -20.35 -30.71
C GLU A 527 -15.87 -20.26 -31.63
N MET A 528 -14.67 -20.51 -31.10
CA MET A 528 -13.43 -20.49 -31.87
C MET A 528 -13.25 -21.70 -32.78
N GLN A 529 -13.68 -22.89 -32.35
CA GLN A 529 -13.43 -24.14 -33.06
C GLN A 529 -13.81 -24.11 -34.55
N PRO A 530 -15.01 -23.65 -34.98
CA PRO A 530 -15.35 -23.60 -36.40
C PRO A 530 -14.44 -22.65 -37.20
N LEU A 531 -14.01 -21.53 -36.60
CA LEU A 531 -13.09 -20.59 -37.24
C LEU A 531 -11.71 -21.21 -37.47
N LEU A 532 -11.22 -21.96 -36.48
CA LEU A 532 -9.94 -22.64 -36.53
C LEU A 532 -9.97 -23.82 -37.52
N ASP A 533 -11.06 -24.58 -37.55
CA ASP A 533 -11.25 -25.69 -38.49
C ASP A 533 -11.31 -25.18 -39.94
N GLU A 534 -12.04 -24.10 -40.20
CA GLU A 534 -12.09 -23.46 -41.52
C GLU A 534 -10.71 -22.92 -41.93
N ALA A 535 -10.00 -22.26 -41.00
CA ALA A 535 -8.64 -21.78 -41.26
C ALA A 535 -7.67 -22.94 -41.56
N ALA A 536 -7.78 -24.06 -40.84
CA ALA A 536 -6.96 -25.24 -41.08
C ALA A 536 -7.25 -25.89 -42.44
N ALA A 537 -8.52 -25.97 -42.84
CA ALA A 537 -8.92 -26.47 -44.15
C ALA A 537 -8.35 -25.60 -45.29
N ILE A 538 -8.48 -24.27 -45.19
CA ILE A 538 -7.94 -23.35 -46.19
C ILE A 538 -6.40 -23.42 -46.24
N LYS A 539 -5.72 -23.60 -45.09
CA LYS A 539 -4.26 -23.81 -45.07
C LYS A 539 -3.84 -25.06 -45.82
N ALA A 540 -4.59 -26.16 -45.71
CA ALA A 540 -4.30 -27.38 -46.47
C ALA A 540 -4.40 -27.12 -47.99
N GLU A 541 -5.45 -26.41 -48.44
CA GLU A 541 -5.58 -26.01 -49.85
C GLU A 541 -4.43 -25.10 -50.32
N VAL A 542 -3.96 -24.19 -49.47
CA VAL A 542 -2.81 -23.33 -49.77
C VAL A 542 -1.52 -24.14 -49.96
N VAL A 543 -1.33 -25.23 -49.22
CA VAL A 543 -0.19 -26.14 -49.41
C VAL A 543 -0.24 -26.75 -50.80
N ASP A 544 -1.40 -27.27 -51.22
CA ASP A 544 -1.58 -27.86 -52.55
C ASP A 544 -1.34 -26.83 -53.67
N LEU A 545 -1.88 -25.61 -53.51
CA LEU A 545 -1.64 -24.52 -54.46
C LEU A 545 -0.16 -24.11 -54.53
N LYS A 546 0.57 -24.13 -53.40
CA LYS A 546 2.02 -23.87 -53.38
C LYS A 546 2.80 -24.95 -54.11
N GLU A 547 2.40 -26.21 -53.99
CA GLU A 547 2.98 -27.30 -54.77
C GLU A 547 2.68 -27.16 -56.27
N GLN A 548 1.44 -26.83 -56.63
CA GLN A 548 1.03 -26.56 -58.01
C GLN A 548 1.85 -25.40 -58.61
N LEU A 549 1.98 -24.29 -57.88
CA LEU A 549 2.80 -23.15 -58.30
C LEU A 549 4.27 -23.56 -58.52
N LYS A 550 4.82 -24.42 -57.67
CA LYS A 550 6.18 -24.96 -57.82
C LYS A 550 6.31 -25.82 -59.08
N ARG A 551 5.31 -26.63 -59.41
CA ARG A 551 5.27 -27.43 -60.65
C ARG A 551 5.19 -26.53 -61.89
N LEU A 552 4.27 -25.56 -61.92
CA LEU A 552 4.13 -24.61 -63.02
C LEU A 552 5.41 -23.80 -63.28
N LYS A 553 6.11 -23.39 -62.21
CA LYS A 553 7.43 -22.73 -62.32
C LYS A 553 8.49 -23.64 -62.96
N LYS A 554 8.47 -24.94 -62.65
CA LYS A 554 9.39 -25.92 -63.24
C LYS A 554 9.08 -26.18 -64.71
N GLU A 555 7.80 -26.16 -65.08
CA GLU A 555 7.30 -26.36 -66.44
C GLU A 555 7.44 -25.12 -67.35
N LYS A 556 7.90 -23.98 -66.81
CA LYS A 556 8.06 -22.71 -67.53
C LYS A 556 6.76 -22.23 -68.21
N VAL A 557 5.64 -22.45 -67.52
CA VAL A 557 4.32 -21.95 -67.96
C VAL A 557 4.32 -20.42 -67.96
N ASP A 558 3.43 -19.82 -68.75
CA ASP A 558 3.33 -18.38 -68.91
C ASP A 558 3.08 -17.64 -67.59
N LYS A 559 3.41 -16.34 -67.60
CA LYS A 559 3.36 -15.49 -66.42
C LYS A 559 1.94 -15.35 -65.87
N GLU A 560 0.94 -15.38 -66.73
CA GLU A 560 -0.47 -15.25 -66.36
C GLU A 560 -0.95 -16.41 -65.50
N ALA A 561 -0.60 -17.67 -65.84
CA ALA A 561 -0.96 -18.83 -65.02
C ALA A 561 -0.26 -18.82 -63.65
N LEU A 562 1.00 -18.37 -63.60
CA LEU A 562 1.75 -18.21 -62.35
C LEU A 562 1.16 -17.14 -61.45
N ASP A 563 0.76 -16.00 -62.02
CA ASP A 563 0.15 -14.88 -61.30
C ASP A 563 -1.27 -15.25 -60.81
N ALA A 564 -2.03 -16.05 -61.57
CA ALA A 564 -3.35 -16.54 -61.15
C ALA A 564 -3.28 -17.43 -59.90
N VAL A 565 -2.43 -18.46 -59.91
CA VAL A 565 -2.24 -19.35 -58.74
C VAL A 565 -1.64 -18.58 -57.57
N GLY A 566 -0.70 -17.67 -57.84
CA GLY A 566 -0.15 -16.76 -56.83
C GLY A 566 -1.22 -15.85 -56.19
N GLY A 567 -2.17 -15.36 -56.98
CA GLY A 567 -3.32 -14.58 -56.51
C GLY A 567 -4.24 -15.38 -55.58
N GLN A 568 -4.58 -16.61 -55.97
CA GLN A 568 -5.41 -17.52 -55.15
C GLN A 568 -4.76 -17.84 -53.80
N ILE A 569 -3.44 -18.10 -53.78
CA ILE A 569 -2.68 -18.31 -52.54
C ILE A 569 -2.80 -17.08 -51.63
N ARG A 570 -2.55 -15.88 -52.16
CA ARG A 570 -2.61 -14.63 -51.36
C ARG A 570 -4.01 -14.37 -50.80
N GLU A 571 -5.04 -14.62 -51.59
CA GLU A 571 -6.43 -14.45 -51.16
C GLU A 571 -6.79 -15.43 -50.04
N LYS A 572 -6.45 -16.71 -50.20
CA LYS A 572 -6.68 -17.74 -49.17
C LYS A 572 -5.87 -17.47 -47.90
N GLU A 573 -4.60 -17.08 -48.01
CA GLU A 573 -3.78 -16.68 -46.87
C GLU A 573 -4.35 -15.46 -46.13
N LYS A 574 -4.95 -14.50 -46.87
CA LYS A 574 -5.67 -13.37 -46.27
C LYS A 574 -6.91 -13.84 -45.50
N THR A 575 -7.69 -14.75 -46.06
CA THR A 575 -8.88 -15.33 -45.38
C THR A 575 -8.49 -16.06 -44.11
N VAL A 576 -7.45 -16.92 -44.16
CA VAL A 576 -6.90 -17.60 -42.99
C VAL A 576 -6.54 -16.60 -41.88
N LYS A 577 -5.81 -15.53 -42.22
CA LYS A 577 -5.41 -14.52 -41.24
C LYS A 577 -6.61 -13.83 -40.59
N VAL A 578 -7.67 -13.57 -41.36
CA VAL A 578 -8.92 -12.98 -40.84
C VAL A 578 -9.61 -13.94 -39.87
N LEU A 579 -9.72 -15.23 -40.20
CA LEU A 579 -10.32 -16.24 -39.32
C LEU A 579 -9.53 -16.42 -38.02
N GLU A 580 -8.20 -16.49 -38.11
CA GLU A 580 -7.31 -16.61 -36.94
C GLU A 580 -7.38 -15.37 -36.05
N THR A 581 -7.49 -14.18 -36.64
CA THR A 581 -7.65 -12.94 -35.87
C THR A 581 -8.99 -12.92 -35.13
N LYS A 582 -10.08 -13.33 -35.78
CA LYS A 582 -11.38 -13.48 -35.10
C LYS A 582 -11.32 -14.47 -33.95
N ALA A 583 -10.66 -15.62 -34.14
CA ALA A 583 -10.47 -16.59 -33.07
C ALA A 583 -9.63 -16.01 -31.91
N ALA A 584 -8.54 -15.32 -32.22
CA ALA A 584 -7.70 -14.65 -31.23
C ALA A 584 -8.46 -13.56 -30.46
N ASP A 585 -9.33 -12.80 -31.12
CA ASP A 585 -10.17 -11.78 -30.48
C ASP A 585 -11.18 -12.41 -29.50
N ILE A 586 -11.78 -13.56 -29.85
CA ILE A 586 -12.66 -14.33 -28.97
C ILE A 586 -11.88 -14.83 -27.74
N ASP A 587 -10.70 -15.42 -27.95
CA ASP A 587 -9.83 -15.89 -26.87
C ASP A 587 -9.40 -14.73 -25.95
N ALA A 588 -8.91 -13.63 -26.52
CA ALA A 588 -8.49 -12.46 -25.76
C ALA A 588 -9.63 -11.87 -24.91
N ALA A 589 -10.86 -11.83 -25.46
CA ALA A 589 -12.05 -11.35 -24.77
C ALA A 589 -12.42 -12.19 -23.54
N VAL A 590 -11.99 -13.45 -23.43
CA VAL A 590 -12.18 -14.27 -22.21
C VAL A 590 -11.47 -13.63 -21.01
N PHE A 591 -10.32 -13.00 -21.24
CA PHE A 591 -9.48 -12.42 -20.21
C PHE A 591 -9.80 -10.96 -19.92
N ASP A 592 -10.92 -10.42 -20.40
CA ASP A 592 -11.49 -9.21 -19.82
C ASP A 592 -12.08 -9.56 -18.44
N LEU A 593 -11.36 -9.14 -17.39
CA LEU A 593 -11.68 -9.40 -15.98
C LEU A 593 -12.43 -8.23 -15.33
N LYS A 594 -12.91 -7.25 -16.12
CA LYS A 594 -13.59 -6.09 -15.58
C LYS A 594 -14.89 -6.48 -14.88
N ALA A 595 -15.10 -5.90 -13.70
CA ALA A 595 -16.34 -5.98 -12.95
C ALA A 595 -17.45 -5.16 -13.65
N VAL A 596 -18.31 -5.81 -14.45
CA VAL A 596 -19.55 -5.21 -14.94
C VAL A 596 -20.71 -5.84 -14.17
N ASN A 597 -21.32 -5.07 -13.27
CA ASN A 597 -22.40 -5.56 -12.43
C ASN A 597 -23.67 -5.83 -13.28
N PRO A 598 -24.08 -7.10 -13.46
CA PRO A 598 -25.28 -7.44 -14.24
C PRO A 598 -26.57 -7.08 -13.49
N ASN A 599 -26.49 -6.87 -12.18
CA ASN A 599 -27.61 -6.55 -11.29
C ASN A 599 -27.70 -5.03 -11.03
N ALA A 600 -26.94 -4.21 -11.78
CA ALA A 600 -26.96 -2.77 -11.64
C ALA A 600 -28.35 -2.21 -11.97
N VAL A 601 -28.98 -1.58 -10.99
CA VAL A 601 -30.27 -0.90 -11.17
C VAL A 601 -30.00 0.46 -11.80
N ALA A 602 -30.37 0.62 -13.08
CA ALA A 602 -30.33 1.90 -13.75
C ALA A 602 -31.44 2.81 -13.20
N LYS A 603 -31.07 3.90 -12.51
CA LYS A 603 -32.00 5.01 -12.24
C LYS A 603 -32.20 5.76 -13.58
N VAL A 604 -33.18 5.34 -14.35
CA VAL A 604 -33.58 6.02 -15.60
C VAL A 604 -34.48 7.20 -15.23
N ASP A 605 -34.15 8.37 -15.77
CA ASP A 605 -35.04 9.53 -15.66
C ASP A 605 -36.16 9.39 -16.69
N ASP A 606 -37.30 8.85 -16.25
CA ASP A 606 -38.47 8.64 -17.11
C ASP A 606 -39.27 9.93 -17.36
N ARG A 607 -38.79 11.09 -16.89
CA ARG A 607 -39.47 12.37 -17.12
C ARG A 607 -39.44 12.71 -18.61
N THR A 608 -40.61 13.04 -19.15
CA THR A 608 -40.71 13.56 -20.52
C THR A 608 -39.99 14.91 -20.65
N PRO A 609 -39.55 15.31 -21.86
CA PRO A 609 -39.00 16.65 -22.07
C PRO A 609 -39.92 17.77 -21.53
N GLN A 610 -41.24 17.61 -21.61
CA GLN A 610 -42.21 18.55 -21.05
C GLN A 610 -42.19 18.58 -19.51
N GLN A 611 -42.07 17.42 -18.84
CA GLN A 611 -41.93 17.35 -17.38
C GLN A 611 -40.61 17.95 -16.91
N ILE A 612 -39.52 17.76 -17.67
CA ILE A 612 -38.22 18.39 -17.40
C ILE A 612 -38.34 19.91 -17.52
N ILE A 613 -38.93 20.42 -18.61
CA ILE A 613 -39.17 21.86 -18.82
C ILE A 613 -40.03 22.42 -17.68
N GLY A 614 -41.13 21.75 -17.32
CA GLY A 614 -41.98 22.16 -16.21
C GLY A 614 -41.24 22.22 -14.87
N SER A 615 -40.36 21.25 -14.61
CA SER A 615 -39.50 21.25 -13.42
C SER A 615 -38.49 22.41 -13.43
N ILE A 616 -37.93 22.76 -14.59
CA ILE A 616 -37.02 23.91 -14.74
C ILE A 616 -37.78 25.20 -14.47
N GLU A 617 -38.98 25.37 -15.02
CA GLU A 617 -39.82 26.55 -14.77
C GLU A 617 -40.20 26.68 -13.30
N GLN A 618 -40.55 25.57 -12.64
CA GLN A 618 -40.87 25.57 -11.22
C GLN A 618 -39.68 26.00 -10.37
N GLN A 619 -38.48 25.46 -10.64
CA GLN A 619 -37.27 25.88 -9.94
C GLN A 619 -36.91 27.34 -10.25
N GLY A 620 -37.13 27.79 -11.49
CA GLY A 620 -37.01 29.20 -11.87
C GLY A 620 -37.87 30.12 -11.02
N ARG A 621 -39.14 29.75 -10.78
CA ARG A 621 -40.04 30.51 -9.88
C ARG A 621 -39.52 30.55 -8.44
N ILE A 622 -39.08 29.42 -7.90
CA ILE A 622 -38.51 29.34 -6.54
C ILE A 622 -37.29 30.26 -6.41
N VAL A 623 -36.40 30.27 -7.41
CA VAL A 623 -35.24 31.16 -7.45
C VAL A 623 -35.67 32.63 -7.51
N SER A 624 -36.62 32.97 -8.39
CA SER A 624 -37.15 34.33 -8.49
C SER A 624 -37.79 34.82 -7.19
N GLU A 625 -38.60 33.99 -6.53
CA GLU A 625 -39.21 34.32 -5.24
C GLU A 625 -38.16 34.51 -4.14
N SER A 626 -37.15 33.64 -4.12
CA SER A 626 -36.04 33.73 -3.16
C SER A 626 -35.22 35.01 -3.36
N LEU A 627 -34.92 35.37 -4.61
CA LEU A 627 -34.22 36.62 -4.96
C LEU A 627 -35.05 37.86 -4.62
N ALA A 628 -36.36 37.85 -4.88
CA ALA A 628 -37.25 38.95 -4.52
C ALA A 628 -37.33 39.14 -2.99
N ARG A 629 -37.35 38.04 -2.23
CA ARG A 629 -37.30 38.07 -0.77
C ARG A 629 -35.97 38.63 -0.27
N LEU A 630 -34.85 38.22 -0.87
CA LEU A 630 -33.53 38.75 -0.55
C LEU A 630 -33.42 40.25 -0.85
N ALA A 631 -33.93 40.70 -1.99
CA ALA A 631 -33.95 42.12 -2.36
C ALA A 631 -34.79 42.97 -1.38
N LYS A 632 -35.94 42.46 -0.92
CA LYS A 632 -36.74 43.12 0.13
C LYS A 632 -36.01 43.24 1.46
N LEU A 633 -35.23 42.22 1.84
CA LEU A 633 -34.43 42.26 3.07
C LEU A 633 -33.29 43.27 2.95
N LEU A 634 -32.62 43.34 1.80
CA LEU A 634 -31.54 44.30 1.54
C LEU A 634 -32.02 45.75 1.39
N ALA A 635 -33.30 45.96 1.05
CA ALA A 635 -33.91 47.28 0.97
C ALA A 635 -34.56 47.74 2.29
N ALA A 636 -34.53 46.90 3.32
CA ALA A 636 -35.02 47.19 4.68
C ALA A 636 -33.89 47.58 5.66
N ASP A 637 -32.64 47.54 5.19
CA ASP A 637 -31.49 48.26 5.74
C ASP A 637 -31.31 49.60 4.99
#